data_AF-A0A0G0P5S0-F1
#
_entry.id   AF-A0A0G0P5S0-F1
#
_cell.length_a   1.000
_cell.length_b   1.000
_cell.length_c   1.000
_cell.angle_alpha   90.00
_cell.angle_beta   90.00
_cell.angle_gamma   90.00
#
_symmetry.space_group_name_H-M   'P 1'
#
loop_
_entity.id
_entity.type
_entity.pdbx_description
1 polymer ?
#
loop_
_entity_poly.entity_id
_entity_poly.type
_entity_poly.pdbx_seq_one_letter_code
_entity_poly.pdbx_strand_id
1 'polypeptide(L)'
;MVKLKEIFKKKAAQPVPANVPASTTAIPQPPAQANTQTLANQTIQEAKVVSRRGLDQEDLDIIAKQGSTKPEIIDPNKAVADGMDVLDVIAPKTLEIDFDYLKINGVYFRTLFVSGYPRFVSPGWLEQIINFDSSLDISFYVYPVEVRGVLEDLRHKIAEMEAEIATDLERGRIVNATTQAKLDDAQLLQEELVKGAEHFYEFAFYITIPARDVEDLNDVTKQVQATLGSLLVTAQVATLDMENGFYSTLPFATDRLSITRNMDTTSLSTTFPLTSAELSSDSGILYGINPLNESFIIFDRFSMENSNMAIFATSGSGKSYFVKLEALRSLMLGTEVIVIDPEAEYKDLCGAVGGQYITFAYSSESKINPFDLSQVYEEGENQLGLKVLSLHALFKVIMGQLTPMQEALLDHALVETYRGKGITQDPSTQTKEPPLMEDLYKTLIGMETEPAMDLAARIEKFVKGSFIGIFDQQTNIEINNPFTVFSVREVQDALRPIAMFIILEFIWTKVKRDLRKRLLIVDEAWLMMKFPDSAQFMWSIVKRARKYYLGLTTITQDVEDFLTQDIGKAIVTNSAIRLLLKQSPAAIDKVGDVFYLSQGERQLLLGANIGEGIFFAGNHHVPIYIVSSPEEHKLISTKPSDIMRKKAEDEKIAKHEKAMLDKAPVPIKETPPPAKEVFQNIPNANDPTVPGPLLNISADAVTETRGIPPAQPPDIFDRKVDLQPKNVEGIIDQIPVNQAK
;
A
#
# COMPACT_ATOMS: atom_id res chain seq x y z
N MET A 1 29.29 -7.85 46.83
CA MET A 1 29.90 -8.86 45.93
C MET A 1 30.17 -10.24 46.55
N VAL A 2 29.89 -10.51 47.83
CA VAL A 2 30.02 -11.87 48.42
C VAL A 2 28.68 -12.62 48.55
N LYS A 3 27.52 -11.92 48.57
CA LYS A 3 26.18 -12.55 48.69
C LYS A 3 25.53 -13.02 47.38
N LEU A 4 26.09 -12.72 46.20
CA LEU A 4 25.57 -13.23 44.91
C LEU A 4 26.16 -14.60 44.50
N LYS A 5 27.26 -15.04 45.12
CA LYS A 5 27.92 -16.32 44.80
C LYS A 5 27.32 -17.55 45.50
N GLU A 6 26.44 -17.37 46.49
CA GLU A 6 25.80 -18.50 47.19
C GLU A 6 24.47 -18.95 46.57
N ILE A 7 23.80 -18.10 45.78
CA ILE A 7 22.50 -18.45 45.17
C ILE A 7 22.66 -19.43 43.99
N PHE A 8 23.80 -19.41 43.30
CA PHE A 8 24.09 -20.32 42.18
C PHE A 8 24.68 -21.68 42.61
N LYS A 9 24.94 -21.91 43.90
CA LYS A 9 25.55 -23.17 44.39
C LYS A 9 24.55 -24.19 44.98
N LYS A 10 23.25 -23.90 45.02
CA LYS A 10 22.25 -24.73 45.75
C LYS A 10 21.16 -25.40 44.90
N LYS A 11 21.34 -25.54 43.58
CA LYS A 11 20.40 -26.29 42.72
C LYS A 11 21.02 -27.48 41.96
N ALA A 12 22.11 -28.01 42.48
CA ALA A 12 22.70 -29.27 42.02
C ALA A 12 22.80 -30.25 43.20
N ALA A 13 21.72 -31.00 43.49
CA ALA A 13 21.77 -32.31 44.17
C ALA A 13 20.37 -32.93 44.45
N GLN A 14 19.99 -33.90 43.59
CA GLN A 14 19.36 -35.20 43.89
C GLN A 14 17.85 -35.34 44.28
N PRO A 15 17.21 -36.55 44.13
CA PRO A 15 16.81 -37.22 42.86
C PRO A 15 15.34 -37.79 42.93
N VAL A 16 14.96 -38.71 41.99
CA VAL A 16 13.94 -39.81 42.05
C VAL A 16 12.85 -39.71 40.94
N PRO A 17 12.35 -40.81 40.29
CA PRO A 17 12.94 -42.08 39.84
C PRO A 17 12.65 -42.42 38.34
N ALA A 18 13.21 -43.55 37.90
CA ALA A 18 13.21 -44.13 36.56
C ALA A 18 11.85 -44.61 36.00
N ASN A 19 11.60 -44.41 34.70
CA ASN A 19 11.42 -45.50 33.72
C ASN A 19 11.15 -45.02 32.27
N VAL A 20 11.70 -45.80 31.31
CA VAL A 20 11.41 -45.91 29.85
C VAL A 20 12.20 -45.00 28.88
N PRO A 21 12.83 -45.55 27.80
CA PRO A 21 14.04 -45.00 27.20
C PRO A 21 13.78 -44.14 25.96
N ALA A 22 14.56 -43.07 25.79
CA ALA A 22 14.69 -42.34 24.54
C ALA A 22 16.00 -42.76 23.85
N SER A 23 15.86 -43.33 22.66
CA SER A 23 16.92 -43.70 21.74
C SER A 23 17.60 -42.45 21.16
N THR A 24 18.91 -42.34 21.37
CA THR A 24 19.81 -41.48 20.61
C THR A 24 19.99 -42.03 19.20
N THR A 25 19.50 -41.33 18.18
CA THR A 25 19.94 -41.54 16.80
C THR A 25 21.14 -40.64 16.51
N ALA A 26 22.28 -41.29 16.32
CA ALA A 26 23.52 -40.69 15.84
C ALA A 26 23.37 -40.24 14.38
N ILE A 27 24.02 -39.13 14.05
CA ILE A 27 24.28 -38.66 12.69
C ILE A 27 25.23 -39.69 12.03
N PRO A 28 24.95 -40.24 10.83
CA PRO A 28 25.87 -41.17 10.20
C PRO A 28 27.00 -40.42 9.48
N GLN A 29 28.25 -40.84 9.74
CA GLN A 29 29.40 -40.56 8.87
C GLN A 29 29.27 -41.33 7.53
N PRO A 30 29.91 -40.86 6.44
CA PRO A 30 29.88 -41.57 5.17
C PRO A 30 30.71 -42.86 5.25
N PRO A 31 30.26 -43.99 4.67
CA PRO A 31 31.05 -45.21 4.67
C PRO A 31 32.14 -45.19 3.59
N ALA A 32 33.30 -45.68 3.97
CA ALA A 32 34.41 -46.01 3.09
C ALA A 32 34.00 -47.08 2.06
N GLN A 33 34.60 -46.99 0.87
CA GLN A 33 34.47 -47.95 -0.23
C GLN A 33 34.85 -49.37 0.20
N ALA A 34 33.92 -50.34 0.09
CA ALA A 34 34.23 -51.76 -0.09
C ALA A 34 33.04 -52.60 -0.61
N ASN A 35 33.22 -53.14 -1.82
CA ASN A 35 32.77 -54.44 -2.36
C ASN A 35 31.32 -54.92 -2.19
N THR A 36 30.53 -54.69 -3.24
CA THR A 36 29.79 -55.67 -4.07
C THR A 36 29.38 -57.03 -3.51
N GLN A 37 28.10 -57.37 -3.76
CA GLN A 37 27.47 -58.69 -3.74
C GLN A 37 27.16 -59.30 -2.38
N THR A 38 26.03 -58.92 -1.78
CA THR A 38 25.00 -59.79 -1.17
C THR A 38 24.19 -58.98 -0.17
N LEU A 39 23.01 -58.47 -0.56
CA LEU A 39 21.85 -58.09 0.28
C LEU A 39 20.88 -57.26 -0.57
N ALA A 40 20.47 -57.81 -1.71
CA ALA A 40 19.35 -57.30 -2.50
C ALA A 40 18.45 -58.51 -2.77
N ASN A 41 17.55 -58.78 -1.83
CA ASN A 41 16.36 -59.63 -2.02
C ASN A 41 15.54 -59.58 -0.74
N GLN A 42 14.68 -58.56 -0.62
CA GLN A 42 13.29 -58.72 -0.18
C GLN A 42 12.55 -57.38 -0.21
N THR A 43 11.59 -57.32 -1.14
CA THR A 43 10.38 -56.48 -1.13
C THR A 43 10.55 -54.99 -1.46
N ILE A 44 10.72 -54.70 -2.76
CA ILE A 44 10.13 -53.52 -3.40
C ILE A 44 9.39 -54.05 -4.63
N GLN A 45 8.07 -53.83 -4.71
CA GLN A 45 7.34 -54.02 -5.96
C GLN A 45 7.82 -52.94 -6.92
N GLU A 46 8.58 -53.34 -7.94
CA GLU A 46 9.06 -52.47 -9.00
C GLU A 46 7.88 -51.92 -9.81
N ALA A 47 7.76 -50.59 -9.89
CA ALA A 47 7.06 -49.96 -11.00
C ALA A 47 7.86 -50.27 -12.27
N LYS A 48 7.26 -51.02 -13.22
CA LYS A 48 7.88 -51.34 -14.50
C LYS A 48 8.13 -50.06 -15.31
N VAL A 49 9.37 -49.58 -15.32
CA VAL A 49 9.87 -48.69 -16.39
C VAL A 49 10.08 -49.56 -17.63
N VAL A 50 9.23 -49.40 -18.63
CA VAL A 50 9.31 -50.15 -19.88
C VAL A 50 10.35 -49.48 -20.80
N SER A 51 11.55 -50.06 -20.86
CA SER A 51 12.57 -49.71 -21.87
C SER A 51 12.12 -50.17 -23.26
N ARG A 52 12.22 -49.29 -24.27
CA ARG A 52 11.80 -49.52 -25.67
C ARG A 52 12.61 -50.57 -26.45
N ARG A 53 13.57 -51.29 -25.84
CA ARG A 53 14.31 -52.34 -26.53
C ARG A 53 13.70 -53.72 -26.28
N GLY A 54 13.00 -54.24 -27.28
CA GLY A 54 12.60 -55.65 -27.36
C GLY A 54 11.10 -55.94 -27.37
N LEU A 55 10.23 -54.93 -27.53
CA LEU A 55 8.78 -55.14 -27.62
C LEU A 55 8.38 -55.35 -29.09
N ASP A 56 7.55 -56.36 -29.33
CA ASP A 56 6.93 -56.58 -30.65
C ASP A 56 5.69 -55.68 -30.84
N GLN A 57 5.16 -55.67 -32.07
CA GLN A 57 4.06 -54.77 -32.44
C GLN A 57 2.76 -55.11 -31.67
N GLU A 58 2.59 -56.36 -31.24
CA GLU A 58 1.44 -56.80 -30.44
C GLU A 58 1.56 -56.32 -28.98
N ASP A 59 2.76 -56.34 -28.39
CA ASP A 59 3.00 -55.78 -27.06
C ASP A 59 2.75 -54.25 -27.04
N LEU A 60 3.13 -53.54 -28.09
CA LEU A 60 2.84 -52.11 -28.26
C LEU A 60 1.33 -51.84 -28.40
N ASP A 61 0.61 -52.69 -29.14
CA ASP A 61 -0.85 -52.58 -29.30
C ASP A 61 -1.62 -52.95 -28.02
N ILE A 62 -1.10 -53.86 -27.20
CA ILE A 62 -1.66 -54.20 -25.88
C ILE A 62 -1.44 -53.05 -24.89
N ILE A 63 -0.25 -52.45 -24.84
CA ILE A 63 0.04 -51.27 -24.00
C ILE A 63 -0.80 -50.07 -24.47
N ALA A 64 -0.96 -49.86 -25.77
CA ALA A 64 -1.82 -48.82 -26.33
C ALA A 64 -3.31 -49.06 -26.03
N LYS A 65 -3.78 -50.32 -25.99
CA LYS A 65 -5.16 -50.69 -25.61
C LYS A 65 -5.40 -50.71 -24.10
N GLN A 66 -4.35 -50.87 -23.29
CA GLN A 66 -4.39 -50.84 -21.81
C GLN A 66 -3.92 -49.50 -21.23
N GLY A 67 -3.80 -48.44 -22.05
CA GLY A 67 -3.59 -47.09 -21.58
C GLY A 67 -4.82 -46.62 -20.81
N SER A 68 -4.90 -46.91 -19.52
CA SER A 68 -5.85 -46.22 -18.65
C SER A 68 -5.42 -44.76 -18.63
N THR A 69 -6.04 -43.93 -19.47
CA THR A 69 -5.96 -42.49 -19.32
C THR A 69 -6.36 -42.18 -17.89
N LYS A 70 -5.47 -41.52 -17.12
CA LYS A 70 -5.78 -41.11 -15.76
C LYS A 70 -7.20 -40.50 -15.75
N PRO A 71 -8.12 -41.01 -14.90
CA PRO A 71 -9.49 -40.51 -14.88
C PRO A 71 -9.49 -39.00 -14.70
N GLU A 72 -10.46 -38.32 -15.32
CA GLU A 72 -10.60 -36.89 -15.08
C GLU A 72 -11.08 -36.66 -13.65
N ILE A 73 -10.20 -36.13 -12.81
CA ILE A 73 -10.48 -35.85 -11.41
C ILE A 73 -11.12 -34.46 -11.33
N ILE A 74 -12.44 -34.43 -11.16
CA ILE A 74 -13.21 -33.19 -11.01
C ILE A 74 -13.11 -32.64 -9.59
N ASP A 75 -13.08 -33.54 -8.59
CA ASP A 75 -12.92 -33.19 -7.17
C ASP A 75 -11.90 -34.14 -6.52
N PRO A 76 -10.69 -33.64 -6.18
CA PRO A 76 -9.64 -34.42 -5.52
C PRO A 76 -10.09 -35.06 -4.20
N ASN A 77 -10.89 -34.36 -3.40
CA ASN A 77 -11.33 -34.87 -2.10
C ASN A 77 -12.30 -36.04 -2.28
N LYS A 78 -13.18 -35.93 -3.27
CA LYS A 78 -14.11 -37.00 -3.62
C LYS A 78 -13.38 -38.21 -4.20
N ALA A 79 -12.38 -38.00 -5.07
CA ALA A 79 -11.60 -39.10 -5.64
C ALA A 79 -10.86 -39.92 -4.57
N VAL A 80 -10.28 -39.25 -3.56
CA VAL A 80 -9.67 -39.94 -2.41
C VAL A 80 -10.73 -40.67 -1.57
N ALA A 81 -11.88 -40.04 -1.31
CA ALA A 81 -12.98 -40.66 -0.57
C ALA A 81 -13.56 -41.89 -1.29
N ASP A 82 -13.55 -41.89 -2.63
CA ASP A 82 -13.99 -42.98 -3.49
C ASP A 82 -12.90 -44.09 -3.64
N GLY A 83 -11.77 -43.96 -2.94
CA GLY A 83 -10.74 -45.00 -2.81
C GLY A 83 -9.52 -44.86 -3.71
N MET A 84 -9.34 -43.73 -4.41
CA MET A 84 -8.12 -43.44 -5.17
C MET A 84 -6.98 -43.05 -4.22
N ASP A 85 -5.76 -43.55 -4.49
CA ASP A 85 -4.59 -43.14 -3.71
C ASP A 85 -4.29 -41.66 -3.93
N VAL A 86 -3.80 -40.97 -2.88
CA VAL A 86 -3.47 -39.54 -2.95
C VAL A 86 -2.40 -39.28 -4.02
N LEU A 87 -1.43 -40.18 -4.19
CA LEU A 87 -0.39 -40.06 -5.23
C LEU A 87 -1.00 -40.16 -6.62
N ASP A 88 -1.95 -41.08 -6.83
CA ASP A 88 -2.67 -41.20 -8.10
C ASP A 88 -3.51 -39.96 -8.38
N VAL A 89 -4.07 -39.32 -7.35
CA VAL A 89 -4.84 -38.07 -7.48
C VAL A 89 -3.98 -36.90 -7.91
N ILE A 90 -2.77 -36.75 -7.36
CA ILE A 90 -1.87 -35.63 -7.66
C ILE A 90 -0.94 -35.87 -8.86
N ALA A 91 -0.76 -37.11 -9.30
CA ALA A 91 0.12 -37.45 -10.42
C ALA A 91 -0.23 -36.67 -11.70
N PRO A 92 0.73 -36.31 -12.54
CA PRO A 92 0.42 -35.68 -13.82
C PRO A 92 -0.37 -36.62 -14.74
N LYS A 93 -1.18 -36.07 -15.65
CA LYS A 93 -1.90 -36.84 -16.68
C LYS A 93 -0.91 -37.40 -17.71
N THR A 94 0.13 -36.62 -18.06
CA THR A 94 1.19 -37.01 -19.00
C THR A 94 2.55 -36.51 -18.52
N LEU A 95 3.58 -37.35 -18.66
CA LEU A 95 4.98 -37.02 -18.41
C LEU A 95 5.80 -37.56 -19.58
N GLU A 96 6.55 -36.69 -20.25
CA GLU A 96 7.52 -37.05 -21.29
C GLU A 96 8.89 -36.50 -20.87
N ILE A 97 9.93 -37.33 -20.95
CA ILE A 97 11.31 -36.93 -20.63
C ILE A 97 12.11 -37.01 -21.94
N ASP A 98 12.63 -35.87 -22.38
CA ASP A 98 13.48 -35.75 -23.57
C ASP A 98 14.95 -35.52 -23.16
N PHE A 99 15.84 -35.36 -24.14
CA PHE A 99 17.26 -35.18 -23.94
C PHE A 99 17.60 -33.86 -23.22
N ASP A 100 16.90 -32.78 -23.54
CA ASP A 100 17.23 -31.43 -23.10
C ASP A 100 16.02 -30.66 -22.54
N TYR A 101 14.86 -31.32 -22.40
CA TYR A 101 13.70 -30.81 -21.69
C TYR A 101 12.81 -31.94 -21.15
N LEU A 102 11.88 -31.58 -20.28
CA LEU A 102 10.85 -32.46 -19.73
C LEU A 102 9.47 -31.83 -19.99
N LYS A 103 8.44 -32.63 -20.23
CA LYS A 103 7.08 -32.13 -20.51
C LYS A 103 6.06 -32.75 -19.58
N ILE A 104 5.36 -31.91 -18.82
CA ILE A 104 4.31 -32.31 -17.89
C ILE A 104 3.02 -31.61 -18.28
N ASN A 105 1.95 -32.39 -18.53
CA ASN A 105 0.61 -31.87 -18.87
C ASN A 105 0.60 -30.77 -19.96
N GLY A 106 1.53 -30.84 -20.92
CA GLY A 106 1.64 -29.87 -22.02
C GLY A 106 2.54 -28.67 -21.74
N VAL A 107 3.12 -28.54 -20.54
CA VAL A 107 4.13 -27.52 -20.19
C VAL A 107 5.52 -28.12 -20.34
N TYR A 108 6.45 -27.37 -20.93
CA TYR A 108 7.83 -27.78 -21.15
C TYR A 108 8.73 -27.18 -20.09
N PHE A 109 9.69 -27.95 -19.59
CA PHE A 109 10.61 -27.57 -18.52
C PHE A 109 12.04 -27.86 -18.95
N ARG A 110 12.95 -26.91 -18.74
CA ARG A 110 14.39 -27.13 -18.92
C ARG A 110 15.15 -26.66 -17.69
N THR A 111 15.96 -27.53 -17.12
CA THR A 111 16.81 -27.16 -15.99
C THR A 111 18.22 -26.80 -16.45
N LEU A 112 18.69 -25.66 -15.96
CA LEU A 112 20.06 -25.20 -16.05
C LEU A 112 20.76 -25.39 -14.70
N PHE A 113 22.03 -25.75 -14.72
CA PHE A 113 22.91 -25.69 -13.56
C PHE A 113 24.05 -24.71 -13.82
N VAL A 114 24.49 -24.00 -12.78
CA VAL A 114 25.60 -23.07 -12.90
C VAL A 114 26.92 -23.81 -12.69
N SER A 115 27.76 -23.82 -13.73
CA SER A 115 29.07 -24.48 -13.73
C SER A 115 30.23 -23.52 -13.47
N GLY A 116 30.03 -22.21 -13.67
CA GLY A 116 31.08 -21.21 -13.57
C GLY A 116 30.59 -19.91 -12.94
N TYR A 117 31.42 -19.32 -12.09
CA TYR A 117 31.15 -18.10 -11.35
C TYR A 117 32.22 -17.05 -11.62
N PRO A 118 31.89 -15.74 -11.54
CA PRO A 118 32.88 -14.68 -11.59
C PRO A 118 33.88 -14.79 -10.43
N ARG A 119 35.07 -14.20 -10.60
CA ARG A 119 36.10 -14.15 -9.55
C ARG A 119 35.67 -13.30 -8.35
N PHE A 120 34.83 -12.30 -8.57
CA PHE A 120 34.30 -11.41 -7.54
C PHE A 120 32.81 -11.23 -7.71
N VAL A 121 32.08 -11.22 -6.60
CA VAL A 121 30.64 -10.98 -6.55
C VAL A 121 30.35 -9.83 -5.59
N SER A 122 29.45 -8.93 -5.98
CA SER A 122 28.94 -7.86 -5.12
C SER A 122 27.55 -8.23 -4.60
N PRO A 123 27.12 -7.76 -3.42
CA PRO A 123 25.73 -7.94 -2.97
C PRO A 123 24.72 -7.57 -4.06
N GLY A 124 23.73 -8.44 -4.28
CA GLY A 124 22.66 -8.22 -5.27
C GLY A 124 23.01 -8.60 -6.72
N TRP A 125 24.14 -9.24 -6.99
CA TRP A 125 24.54 -9.63 -8.36
C TRP A 125 23.54 -10.54 -9.09
N LEU A 126 22.69 -11.27 -8.36
CA LEU A 126 21.63 -12.14 -8.91
C LEU A 126 20.34 -11.39 -9.28
N GLU A 127 20.25 -10.09 -9.03
CA GLU A 127 19.01 -9.30 -9.20
C GLU A 127 18.43 -9.41 -10.62
N GLN A 128 19.27 -9.40 -11.65
CA GLN A 128 18.82 -9.52 -13.04
C GLN A 128 18.19 -10.88 -13.38
N ILE A 129 18.51 -11.92 -12.60
CA ILE A 129 17.96 -13.27 -12.77
C ILE A 129 16.72 -13.46 -11.91
N ILE A 130 16.70 -12.88 -10.71
CA ILE A 130 15.54 -12.92 -9.82
C ILE A 130 14.37 -12.12 -10.42
N ASN A 131 14.66 -10.95 -11.00
CA ASN A 131 13.68 -10.06 -11.63
C ASN A 131 13.53 -10.33 -13.13
N PHE A 132 13.83 -11.55 -13.58
CA PHE A 132 13.77 -11.90 -15.00
C PHE A 132 12.31 -11.92 -15.50
N ASP A 133 12.06 -11.43 -16.72
CA ASP A 133 10.72 -11.26 -17.31
C ASP A 133 10.11 -12.59 -17.83
N SER A 134 10.26 -13.66 -17.06
CA SER A 134 9.68 -14.99 -17.29
C SER A 134 9.63 -15.74 -15.96
N SER A 135 8.68 -16.68 -15.82
CA SER A 135 8.63 -17.54 -14.64
C SER A 135 9.86 -18.44 -14.61
N LEU A 136 10.61 -18.40 -13.51
CA LEU A 136 11.80 -19.24 -13.26
C LEU A 136 11.68 -19.88 -11.88
N ASP A 137 12.01 -21.17 -11.79
CA ASP A 137 12.17 -21.87 -10.52
C ASP A 137 13.67 -21.90 -10.17
N ILE A 138 14.06 -21.14 -9.15
CA ILE A 138 15.47 -21.02 -8.72
C ILE A 138 15.68 -21.79 -7.42
N SER A 139 16.74 -22.58 -7.34
CA SER A 139 17.11 -23.29 -6.12
C SER A 139 18.59 -23.16 -5.81
N PHE A 140 18.87 -22.88 -4.53
CA PHE A 140 20.19 -22.83 -3.95
C PHE A 140 20.34 -23.96 -2.94
N TYR A 141 21.45 -24.69 -3.03
CA TYR A 141 21.85 -25.66 -2.01
C TYR A 141 23.15 -25.21 -1.38
N VAL A 142 23.20 -25.27 -0.04
CA VAL A 142 24.34 -24.85 0.75
C VAL A 142 24.71 -25.98 1.70
N TYR A 143 25.90 -26.55 1.50
CA TYR A 143 26.41 -27.64 2.31
C TYR A 143 27.63 -27.16 3.10
N PRO A 144 27.59 -27.14 4.44
CA PRO A 144 28.75 -26.79 5.24
C PRO A 144 29.83 -27.86 5.13
N VAL A 145 31.09 -27.44 4.95
CA VAL A 145 32.24 -28.34 4.86
C VAL A 145 33.07 -28.25 6.13
N GLU A 146 33.61 -29.39 6.60
CA GLU A 146 34.50 -29.40 7.76
C GLU A 146 35.85 -28.71 7.45
N VAL A 147 36.14 -27.65 8.21
CA VAL A 147 37.33 -26.78 8.02
C VAL A 147 38.65 -27.55 8.02
N ARG A 148 38.76 -28.66 8.78
CA ARG A 148 40.00 -29.44 8.87
C ARG A 148 40.40 -30.05 7.53
N GLY A 149 39.46 -30.67 6.82
CA GLY A 149 39.73 -31.28 5.51
C GLY A 149 40.12 -30.21 4.47
N VAL A 150 39.40 -29.09 4.45
CA VAL A 150 39.66 -27.97 3.53
C VAL A 150 41.06 -27.38 3.74
N LEU A 151 41.50 -27.22 4.99
CA LEU A 151 42.84 -26.71 5.28
C LEU A 151 43.96 -27.67 4.85
N GLU A 152 43.74 -28.99 4.94
CA GLU A 152 44.69 -29.99 4.45
C GLU A 152 44.79 -29.95 2.92
N ASP A 153 43.65 -29.92 2.22
CA ASP A 153 43.59 -29.81 0.76
C ASP A 153 44.22 -28.51 0.25
N LEU A 154 43.93 -27.38 0.90
CA LEU A 154 44.53 -26.08 0.57
C LEU A 154 46.06 -26.12 0.75
N ARG A 155 46.57 -26.74 1.83
CA ARG A 155 48.03 -26.89 2.02
C ARG A 155 48.67 -27.70 0.91
N HIS A 156 48.05 -28.80 0.50
CA HIS A 156 48.54 -29.60 -0.62
C HIS A 156 48.56 -28.80 -1.92
N LYS A 157 47.50 -28.03 -2.21
CA LYS A 157 47.42 -27.22 -3.42
C LYS A 157 48.40 -26.05 -3.43
N ILE A 158 48.60 -25.39 -2.28
CA ILE A 158 49.63 -24.35 -2.09
C ILE A 158 51.01 -24.93 -2.38
N ALA A 159 51.35 -26.08 -1.81
CA ALA A 159 52.65 -26.72 -2.02
C ALA A 159 52.87 -27.12 -3.50
N GLU A 160 51.83 -27.59 -4.19
CA GLU A 160 51.89 -27.90 -5.64
C GLU A 160 52.18 -26.64 -6.47
N MET A 161 51.48 -25.53 -6.19
CA MET A 161 51.67 -24.26 -6.89
C MET A 161 53.04 -23.64 -6.60
N GLU A 162 53.52 -23.70 -5.35
CA GLU A 162 54.87 -23.27 -4.97
C GLU A 162 55.95 -24.08 -5.68
N ALA A 163 55.77 -25.40 -5.79
CA ALA A 163 56.70 -26.28 -6.50
C ALA A 163 56.72 -26.01 -8.02
N GLU A 164 55.56 -25.72 -8.63
CA GLU A 164 55.46 -25.32 -10.03
C GLU A 164 56.23 -24.02 -10.29
N ILE A 165 55.99 -22.99 -9.46
CA ILE A 165 56.67 -21.68 -9.55
C ILE A 165 58.18 -21.84 -9.34
N ALA A 166 58.60 -22.61 -8.35
CA ALA A 166 60.01 -22.90 -8.09
C ALA A 166 60.69 -23.61 -9.28
N THR A 167 60.01 -24.60 -9.86
CA THR A 167 60.51 -25.34 -11.04
C THR A 167 60.66 -24.43 -12.25
N ASP A 168 59.72 -23.52 -12.48
CA ASP A 168 59.80 -22.56 -13.58
C ASP A 168 60.94 -21.55 -13.39
N LEU A 169 61.14 -21.06 -12.15
CA LEU A 169 62.27 -20.20 -11.79
C LEU A 169 63.62 -20.91 -11.97
N GLU A 170 63.75 -22.15 -11.51
CA GLU A 170 64.97 -22.97 -11.68
C GLU A 170 65.29 -23.23 -13.16
N ARG A 171 64.27 -23.38 -14.00
CA ARG A 171 64.41 -23.56 -15.46
C ARG A 171 64.61 -22.24 -16.22
N GLY A 172 64.70 -21.10 -15.51
CA GLY A 172 64.85 -19.78 -16.11
C GLY A 172 63.64 -19.35 -16.95
N ARG A 173 62.47 -19.93 -16.70
CA ARG A 173 61.20 -19.58 -17.36
C ARG A 173 60.55 -18.40 -16.65
N ILE A 174 59.72 -17.68 -17.38
CA ILE A 174 58.88 -16.62 -16.80
C ILE A 174 57.79 -17.30 -15.96
N VAL A 175 57.66 -16.89 -14.69
CA VAL A 175 56.63 -17.39 -13.78
C VAL A 175 55.25 -17.14 -14.37
N ASN A 176 54.41 -18.16 -14.36
CA ASN A 176 53.04 -18.03 -14.82
C ASN A 176 52.25 -17.12 -13.85
N ALA A 177 51.87 -15.94 -14.33
CA ALA A 177 51.11 -14.97 -13.55
C ALA A 177 49.75 -15.53 -13.04
N THR A 178 49.18 -16.50 -13.73
CA THR A 178 47.93 -17.18 -13.31
C THR A 178 48.18 -18.09 -12.11
N THR A 179 49.29 -18.84 -12.11
CA THR A 179 49.67 -19.71 -10.99
C THR A 179 50.01 -18.89 -9.76
N GLN A 180 50.72 -17.77 -9.93
CA GLN A 180 51.02 -16.83 -8.84
C GLN A 180 49.74 -16.25 -8.23
N ALA A 181 48.80 -15.76 -9.05
CA ALA A 181 47.55 -15.21 -8.54
C ALA A 181 46.70 -16.25 -7.77
N LYS A 182 46.68 -17.50 -8.24
CA LYS A 182 45.99 -18.60 -7.52
C LYS A 182 46.66 -18.93 -6.19
N LEU A 183 47.99 -18.85 -6.11
CA LEU A 183 48.73 -19.06 -4.87
C LEU A 183 48.40 -17.97 -3.85
N ASP A 184 48.42 -16.70 -4.28
CA ASP A 184 48.10 -15.56 -3.41
C ASP A 184 46.65 -15.67 -2.88
N ASP A 185 45.68 -15.99 -3.74
CA ASP A 185 44.28 -16.20 -3.35
C ASP A 185 44.12 -17.38 -2.36
N ALA A 186 44.83 -18.49 -2.59
CA ALA A 186 44.78 -19.66 -1.71
C ALA A 186 45.41 -19.41 -0.34
N GLN A 187 46.49 -18.62 -0.28
CA GLN A 187 47.13 -18.22 0.97
C GLN A 187 46.22 -17.29 1.80
N LEU A 188 45.57 -16.32 1.14
CA LEU A 188 44.60 -15.43 1.79
C LEU A 188 43.43 -16.21 2.40
N LEU A 189 42.81 -17.10 1.61
CA LEU A 189 41.71 -17.94 2.07
C LEU A 189 42.14 -18.85 3.24
N GLN A 190 43.33 -19.45 3.17
CA GLN A 190 43.87 -20.26 4.27
C GLN A 190 44.01 -19.44 5.55
N GLU A 191 44.50 -18.20 5.46
CA GLU A 191 44.65 -17.31 6.61
C GLU A 191 43.29 -16.97 7.25
N GLU A 192 42.28 -16.66 6.44
CA GLU A 192 40.93 -16.31 6.90
C GLU A 192 40.19 -17.50 7.54
N LEU A 193 40.34 -18.70 6.97
CA LEU A 193 39.79 -19.95 7.55
C LEU A 193 40.45 -20.29 8.88
N VAL A 194 41.78 -20.13 9.02
CA VAL A 194 42.49 -20.37 10.29
C VAL A 194 42.07 -19.39 11.38
N LYS A 195 41.82 -18.12 11.02
CA LYS A 195 41.32 -17.09 11.94
C LYS A 195 39.86 -17.30 12.34
N GLY A 196 39.12 -18.16 11.64
CA GLY A 196 37.68 -18.37 11.84
C GLY A 196 36.83 -17.17 11.41
N ALA A 197 37.37 -16.31 10.55
CA ALA A 197 36.64 -15.18 9.96
C ALA A 197 35.71 -15.67 8.84
N GLU A 198 36.15 -16.67 8.08
CA GLU A 198 35.40 -17.31 7.01
C GLU A 198 35.11 -18.78 7.33
N HIS A 199 34.03 -19.30 6.74
CA HIS A 199 33.70 -20.73 6.72
C HIS A 199 33.61 -21.17 5.26
N PHE A 200 33.71 -22.47 5.02
CA PHE A 200 33.73 -23.03 3.68
C PHE A 200 32.47 -23.86 3.41
N TYR A 201 31.88 -23.66 2.25
CA TYR A 201 30.64 -24.29 1.83
C TYR A 201 30.75 -24.84 0.41
N GLU A 202 30.04 -25.93 0.16
CA GLU A 202 29.69 -26.38 -1.19
C GLU A 202 28.34 -25.76 -1.57
N PHE A 203 28.33 -25.01 -2.67
CA PHE A 203 27.17 -24.28 -3.15
C PHE A 203 26.70 -24.82 -4.51
N ALA A 204 25.42 -25.14 -4.63
CA ALA A 204 24.79 -25.47 -5.91
C ALA A 204 23.71 -24.47 -6.28
N PHE A 205 23.60 -24.18 -7.58
CA PHE A 205 22.65 -23.22 -8.12
C PHE A 205 22.01 -23.77 -9.40
N TYR A 206 20.70 -23.96 -9.33
CA TYR A 206 19.87 -24.49 -10.41
C TYR A 206 18.74 -23.52 -10.76
N ILE A 207 18.38 -23.51 -12.05
CA ILE A 207 17.31 -22.69 -12.61
C ILE A 207 16.47 -23.58 -13.53
N THR A 208 15.19 -23.77 -13.24
CA THR A 208 14.26 -24.48 -14.11
C THR A 208 13.35 -23.49 -14.82
N ILE A 209 13.26 -23.63 -16.14
CA ILE A 209 12.52 -22.75 -17.04
C ILE A 209 11.26 -23.47 -17.52
N PRO A 210 10.07 -23.09 -17.02
CA PRO A 210 8.79 -23.47 -17.63
C PRO A 210 8.51 -22.68 -18.91
N ALA A 211 7.96 -23.33 -19.93
CA ALA A 211 7.58 -22.71 -21.21
C ALA A 211 6.34 -23.40 -21.82
N ARG A 212 5.67 -22.69 -22.73
CA ARG A 212 4.42 -23.15 -23.36
C ARG A 212 4.67 -24.14 -24.50
N ASP A 213 5.77 -23.95 -25.20
CA ASP A 213 6.23 -24.79 -26.30
C ASP A 213 7.77 -24.78 -26.37
N VAL A 214 8.32 -25.58 -27.29
CA VAL A 214 9.76 -25.77 -27.43
C VAL A 214 10.44 -24.52 -28.02
N GLU A 215 9.74 -23.72 -28.84
CA GLU A 215 10.31 -22.49 -29.40
C GLU A 215 10.50 -21.45 -28.30
N ASP A 216 9.45 -21.21 -27.51
CA ASP A 216 9.45 -20.37 -26.32
C ASP A 216 10.53 -20.83 -25.31
N LEU A 217 10.61 -22.14 -25.04
CA LEU A 217 11.63 -22.70 -24.16
C LEU A 217 13.05 -22.37 -24.62
N ASN A 218 13.32 -22.49 -25.93
CA ASN A 218 14.64 -22.21 -26.50
C ASN A 218 15.00 -20.73 -26.42
N ASP A 219 14.03 -19.85 -26.63
CA ASP A 219 14.27 -18.41 -26.58
C ASP A 219 14.49 -17.92 -25.14
N VAL A 220 13.65 -18.33 -24.19
CA VAL A 220 13.84 -18.01 -22.76
C VAL A 220 15.16 -18.59 -22.25
N THR A 221 15.51 -19.83 -22.64
CA THR A 221 16.81 -20.44 -22.27
C THR A 221 17.99 -19.60 -22.74
N LYS A 222 17.99 -19.15 -23.99
CA LYS A 222 19.06 -18.31 -24.53
C LYS A 222 19.16 -16.98 -23.79
N GLN A 223 18.02 -16.35 -23.48
CA GLN A 223 18.00 -15.09 -22.76
C GLN A 223 18.53 -15.24 -21.33
N VAL A 224 18.10 -16.28 -20.59
CA VAL A 224 18.62 -16.58 -19.24
C VAL A 224 20.13 -16.81 -19.28
N GLN A 225 20.62 -17.63 -20.23
CA GLN A 225 22.06 -17.86 -20.40
C GLN A 225 22.83 -16.59 -20.79
N ALA A 226 22.24 -15.71 -21.61
CA ALA A 226 22.85 -14.43 -21.98
C ALA A 226 22.93 -13.47 -20.78
N THR A 227 21.88 -13.39 -19.97
CA THR A 227 21.88 -12.59 -18.73
C THR A 227 22.93 -13.10 -17.76
N LEU A 228 22.98 -14.41 -17.49
CA LEU A 228 24.04 -15.02 -16.68
C LEU A 228 25.44 -14.76 -17.26
N GLY A 229 25.60 -14.89 -18.57
CA GLY A 229 26.86 -14.61 -19.26
C GLY A 229 27.33 -13.16 -19.10
N SER A 230 26.41 -12.19 -19.07
CA SER A 230 26.73 -10.78 -18.81
C SER A 230 27.27 -10.53 -17.39
N LEU A 231 26.87 -11.39 -16.45
CA LEU A 231 27.37 -11.43 -15.07
C LEU A 231 28.63 -12.28 -14.93
N LEU A 232 29.20 -12.75 -16.04
CA LEU A 232 30.33 -13.70 -16.11
C LEU A 232 30.02 -15.04 -15.41
N VAL A 233 28.75 -15.41 -15.36
CA VAL A 233 28.25 -16.68 -14.82
C VAL A 233 28.00 -17.63 -15.99
N THR A 234 28.48 -18.87 -15.88
CA THR A 234 28.31 -19.89 -16.91
C THR A 234 27.27 -20.90 -16.48
N ALA A 235 26.16 -21.00 -17.22
CA ALA A 235 25.10 -21.98 -16.99
C ALA A 235 24.99 -22.97 -18.14
N GLN A 236 24.78 -24.24 -17.78
CA GLN A 236 24.67 -25.35 -18.72
C GLN A 236 23.33 -26.05 -18.56
N VAL A 237 22.78 -26.54 -19.67
CA VAL A 237 21.58 -27.37 -19.67
C VAL A 237 21.93 -28.74 -19.08
N ALA A 238 21.13 -29.25 -18.14
CA ALA A 238 21.26 -30.60 -17.56
C ALA A 238 20.91 -31.72 -18.57
N THR A 239 21.51 -31.67 -19.76
CA THR A 239 21.24 -32.57 -20.88
C THR A 239 21.45 -34.01 -20.45
N LEU A 240 20.53 -34.91 -20.83
CA LEU A 240 20.44 -36.31 -20.38
C LEU A 240 20.09 -36.50 -18.90
N ASP A 241 19.92 -35.43 -18.13
CA ASP A 241 19.65 -35.48 -16.68
C ASP A 241 18.55 -34.48 -16.25
N MET A 242 17.65 -34.15 -17.19
CA MET A 242 16.54 -33.20 -17.00
C MET A 242 15.63 -33.56 -15.83
N GLU A 243 15.40 -34.85 -15.61
CA GLU A 243 14.55 -35.34 -14.53
C GLU A 243 15.14 -34.97 -13.16
N ASN A 244 16.42 -35.27 -12.94
CA ASN A 244 17.10 -34.92 -11.68
C ASN A 244 17.22 -33.40 -11.53
N GLY A 245 17.47 -32.68 -12.62
CA GLY A 245 17.44 -31.22 -12.62
C GLY A 245 16.11 -30.65 -12.17
N PHE A 246 15.00 -31.16 -12.71
CA PHE A 246 13.66 -30.73 -12.32
C PHE A 246 13.40 -31.01 -10.84
N TYR A 247 13.74 -32.21 -10.35
CA TYR A 247 13.60 -32.56 -8.94
C TYR A 247 14.45 -31.69 -8.01
N SER A 248 15.65 -31.30 -8.45
CA SER A 248 16.53 -30.38 -7.71
C SER A 248 15.93 -28.99 -7.54
N THR A 249 14.97 -28.56 -8.37
CA THR A 249 14.30 -27.25 -8.24
C THR A 249 12.94 -27.30 -7.55
N LEU A 250 12.44 -28.48 -7.22
CA LEU A 250 11.16 -28.63 -6.51
C LEU A 250 11.34 -28.37 -5.00
N PRO A 251 10.26 -27.98 -4.29
CA PRO A 251 10.30 -27.63 -2.86
C PRO A 251 10.44 -28.86 -1.93
N PHE A 252 11.21 -29.86 -2.34
CA PHE A 252 11.56 -31.05 -1.55
C PHE A 252 12.92 -30.92 -0.86
N ALA A 253 13.64 -29.82 -1.09
CA ALA A 253 14.97 -29.57 -0.54
C ALA A 253 15.94 -30.75 -0.77
N THR A 254 15.88 -31.34 -1.96
CA THR A 254 16.68 -32.50 -2.33
C THR A 254 17.47 -32.20 -3.59
N ASP A 255 18.79 -32.06 -3.45
CA ASP A 255 19.67 -31.92 -4.60
C ASP A 255 19.98 -33.29 -5.22
N ARG A 256 19.41 -33.56 -6.39
CA ARG A 256 19.67 -34.79 -7.15
C ARG A 256 20.79 -34.66 -8.17
N LEU A 257 21.10 -33.44 -8.63
CA LEU A 257 22.20 -33.18 -9.55
C LEU A 257 23.55 -33.18 -8.82
N SER A 258 23.60 -32.66 -7.58
CA SER A 258 24.82 -32.59 -6.76
C SER A 258 25.99 -31.91 -7.47
N ILE A 259 25.72 -30.90 -8.31
CA ILE A 259 26.74 -30.11 -9.00
C ILE A 259 27.06 -28.89 -8.14
N THR A 260 28.02 -29.08 -7.23
CA THR A 260 28.43 -28.06 -6.26
C THR A 260 29.71 -27.34 -6.67
N ARG A 261 29.88 -26.14 -6.12
CA ARG A 261 31.07 -25.32 -6.26
C ARG A 261 31.45 -24.76 -4.89
N ASN A 262 32.73 -24.85 -4.55
CA ASN A 262 33.24 -24.33 -3.30
C ASN A 262 33.16 -22.79 -3.23
N MET A 263 32.64 -22.27 -2.12
CA MET A 263 32.51 -20.85 -1.79
C MET A 263 32.79 -20.58 -0.29
N ASP A 264 33.36 -19.42 -0.01
CA ASP A 264 33.47 -18.85 1.33
C ASP A 264 32.16 -18.19 1.79
N THR A 265 32.05 -17.88 3.09
CA THR A 265 30.85 -17.28 3.68
C THR A 265 30.52 -15.93 3.04
N THR A 266 31.53 -15.08 2.83
CA THR A 266 31.32 -13.75 2.25
C THR A 266 30.75 -13.85 0.84
N SER A 267 31.36 -14.64 -0.04
CA SER A 267 30.83 -14.87 -1.39
C SER A 267 29.41 -15.44 -1.37
N LEU A 268 29.16 -16.44 -0.53
CA LEU A 268 27.84 -17.07 -0.40
C LEU A 268 26.77 -16.07 0.07
N SER A 269 27.10 -15.18 1.01
CA SER A 269 26.15 -14.20 1.54
C SER A 269 25.59 -13.26 0.46
N THR A 270 26.38 -12.98 -0.58
CA THR A 270 25.95 -12.13 -1.71
C THR A 270 24.90 -12.77 -2.62
N THR A 271 24.70 -14.09 -2.51
CA THR A 271 23.71 -14.85 -3.29
C THR A 271 22.29 -14.72 -2.76
N PHE A 272 22.10 -14.18 -1.55
CA PHE A 272 20.77 -14.03 -0.97
C PHE A 272 19.92 -13.04 -1.79
N PRO A 273 18.69 -13.44 -2.21
CA PRO A 273 17.90 -12.71 -3.20
C PRO A 273 17.11 -11.50 -2.66
N LEU A 274 17.42 -11.01 -1.45
CA LEU A 274 16.63 -9.98 -0.76
C LEU A 274 17.11 -8.56 -1.10
N THR A 275 16.99 -8.16 -2.37
CA THR A 275 17.51 -6.86 -2.85
C THR A 275 16.49 -5.72 -2.85
N SER A 276 15.18 -5.99 -2.89
CA SER A 276 14.16 -4.93 -2.94
C SER A 276 13.07 -5.06 -1.88
N ALA A 277 12.63 -3.91 -1.36
CA ALA A 277 11.46 -3.82 -0.51
C ALA A 277 10.21 -3.74 -1.39
N GLU A 278 9.45 -4.83 -1.48
CA GLU A 278 8.10 -4.76 -2.06
C GLU A 278 7.21 -3.94 -1.14
N LEU A 279 6.78 -2.77 -1.62
CA LEU A 279 5.83 -1.91 -0.92
C LEU A 279 4.40 -2.24 -1.34
N SER A 280 4.05 -3.52 -1.24
CA SER A 280 2.77 -4.08 -1.65
C SER A 280 2.12 -4.87 -0.52
N SER A 281 0.82 -4.71 -0.38
CA SER A 281 -0.04 -5.35 0.62
C SER A 281 -1.37 -5.73 -0.04
N ASP A 282 -2.01 -6.76 0.49
CA ASP A 282 -3.34 -7.22 0.05
C ASP A 282 -4.48 -6.22 0.36
N SER A 283 -4.19 -5.11 1.03
CA SER A 283 -5.19 -4.13 1.47
C SER A 283 -4.76 -2.70 1.21
N GLY A 284 -5.73 -1.84 0.88
CA GLY A 284 -5.52 -0.40 0.66
C GLY A 284 -5.76 0.02 -0.78
N ILE A 285 -5.13 1.12 -1.17
CA ILE A 285 -5.28 1.68 -2.52
C ILE A 285 -4.01 1.48 -3.33
N LEU A 286 -4.16 1.39 -4.65
CA LEU A 286 -3.04 1.52 -5.57
C LEU A 286 -2.55 2.97 -5.56
N TYR A 287 -1.27 3.20 -5.30
CA TYR A 287 -0.62 4.51 -5.46
C TYR A 287 0.03 4.65 -6.83
N GLY A 288 0.59 3.56 -7.35
CA GLY A 288 1.29 3.53 -8.63
C GLY A 288 1.99 2.20 -8.87
N ILE A 289 2.85 2.18 -9.87
CA ILE A 289 3.71 1.04 -10.22
C ILE A 289 5.15 1.45 -9.98
N ASN A 290 5.99 0.53 -9.50
CA ASN A 290 7.42 0.73 -9.47
C ASN A 290 8.00 0.48 -10.88
N PRO A 291 8.52 1.50 -11.59
CA PRO A 291 9.01 1.34 -12.95
C PRO A 291 10.28 0.48 -13.06
N LEU A 292 10.95 0.14 -11.96
CA LEU A 292 12.16 -0.69 -11.98
C LEU A 292 11.86 -2.18 -12.07
N ASN A 293 10.78 -2.64 -11.44
CA ASN A 293 10.42 -4.05 -11.34
C ASN A 293 8.94 -4.33 -11.65
N GLU A 294 8.22 -3.32 -12.14
CA GLU A 294 6.80 -3.36 -12.52
C GLU A 294 5.82 -3.78 -11.41
N SER A 295 6.27 -3.80 -10.15
CA SER A 295 5.42 -4.19 -9.03
C SER A 295 4.44 -3.08 -8.64
N PHE A 296 3.27 -3.47 -8.11
CA PHE A 296 2.29 -2.51 -7.62
C PHE A 296 2.70 -1.95 -6.25
N ILE A 297 2.48 -0.65 -6.07
CA ILE A 297 2.60 0.02 -4.78
C ILE A 297 1.19 0.12 -4.18
N ILE A 298 0.81 -0.85 -3.35
CA ILE A 298 -0.52 -0.97 -2.75
C ILE A 298 -0.38 -1.11 -1.24
N PHE A 299 -1.02 -0.22 -0.48
CA PHE A 299 -1.15 -0.38 0.98
C PHE A 299 -2.20 0.56 1.57
N ASP A 300 -2.71 0.25 2.76
CA ASP A 300 -3.56 1.15 3.55
C ASP A 300 -2.68 2.13 4.35
N ARG A 301 -2.73 3.44 4.05
CA ARG A 301 -1.98 4.46 4.81
C ARG A 301 -2.39 4.56 6.29
N PHE A 302 -3.57 4.04 6.66
CA PHE A 302 -3.98 3.95 8.06
C PHE A 302 -3.33 2.78 8.82
N SER A 303 -2.62 1.88 8.14
CA SER A 303 -1.81 0.82 8.77
C SER A 303 -0.42 1.31 9.24
N MET A 304 0.02 2.48 8.78
CA MET A 304 1.33 3.04 9.11
C MET A 304 1.39 3.68 10.50
N GLU A 305 2.59 4.01 10.97
CA GLU A 305 2.80 4.68 12.27
C GLU A 305 2.02 6.00 12.41
N ASN A 306 1.81 6.71 11.32
CA ASN A 306 0.84 7.78 11.19
C ASN A 306 0.35 7.81 9.74
N SER A 307 -0.81 8.42 9.51
CA SER A 307 -1.42 8.47 8.18
C SER A 307 -1.14 9.79 7.47
N ASN A 308 -0.14 10.57 7.89
CA ASN A 308 0.15 11.86 7.27
C ASN A 308 1.03 11.69 6.03
N MET A 309 0.82 12.56 5.04
CA MET A 309 1.55 12.58 3.78
C MET A 309 2.02 13.99 3.44
N ALA A 310 3.24 14.11 2.93
CA ALA A 310 3.75 15.36 2.39
C ALA A 310 4.11 15.21 0.91
N ILE A 311 3.58 16.09 0.07
CA ILE A 311 3.75 16.03 -1.40
C ILE A 311 4.48 17.28 -1.87
N PHE A 312 5.60 17.07 -2.56
CA PHE A 312 6.45 18.12 -3.12
C PHE A 312 6.63 17.90 -4.61
N ALA A 313 6.30 18.92 -5.41
CA ALA A 313 6.11 18.74 -6.85
C ALA A 313 6.19 20.08 -7.58
N THR A 314 6.98 20.19 -8.64
CA THR A 314 6.93 21.38 -9.52
C THR A 314 5.59 21.48 -10.26
N SER A 315 5.23 22.68 -10.71
CA SER A 315 3.99 22.89 -11.49
C SER A 315 3.94 21.97 -12.72
N GLY A 316 2.79 21.33 -12.94
CA GLY A 316 2.58 20.43 -14.08
C GLY A 316 3.20 19.03 -13.95
N SER A 317 3.84 18.68 -12.84
CA SER A 317 4.48 17.37 -12.63
C SER A 317 3.52 16.20 -12.35
N GLY A 318 2.22 16.45 -12.20
CA GLY A 318 1.20 15.43 -11.90
C GLY A 318 0.70 15.42 -10.45
N LYS A 319 1.06 16.44 -9.65
CA LYS A 319 0.63 16.65 -8.26
C LYS A 319 -0.89 16.49 -8.06
N SER A 320 -1.68 17.35 -8.69
CA SER A 320 -3.14 17.36 -8.55
C SER A 320 -3.79 16.09 -9.12
N TYR A 321 -3.14 15.45 -10.09
CA TYR A 321 -3.58 14.17 -10.66
C TYR A 321 -3.48 13.05 -9.61
N PHE A 322 -2.32 12.91 -8.97
CA PHE A 322 -2.10 11.95 -7.89
C PHE A 322 -3.09 12.15 -6.74
N VAL A 323 -3.24 13.39 -6.26
CA VAL A 323 -4.06 13.69 -5.08
C VAL A 323 -5.54 13.39 -5.33
N LYS A 324 -6.06 13.74 -6.52
CA LYS A 324 -7.44 13.41 -6.90
C LYS A 324 -7.65 11.91 -7.01
N LEU A 325 -6.66 11.19 -7.52
CA LEU A 325 -6.70 9.73 -7.62
C LEU A 325 -6.71 9.07 -6.24
N GLU A 326 -5.81 9.50 -5.35
CA GLU A 326 -5.78 9.04 -3.96
C GLU A 326 -7.10 9.33 -3.26
N ALA A 327 -7.64 10.55 -3.39
CA ALA A 327 -8.90 10.94 -2.80
C ALA A 327 -10.05 10.05 -3.28
N LEU A 328 -10.16 9.85 -4.60
CA LEU A 328 -11.19 9.00 -5.20
C LEU A 328 -11.11 7.55 -4.71
N ARG A 329 -9.92 6.95 -4.74
CA ARG A 329 -9.72 5.57 -4.28
C ARG A 329 -9.95 5.42 -2.77
N SER A 330 -9.60 6.44 -1.98
CA SER A 330 -9.85 6.45 -0.53
C SER A 330 -11.34 6.52 -0.20
N LEU A 331 -12.12 7.31 -0.95
CA LEU A 331 -13.57 7.34 -0.82
C LEU A 331 -14.20 5.97 -1.10
N MET A 332 -13.70 5.24 -2.10
CA MET A 332 -14.17 3.89 -2.42
C MET A 332 -13.96 2.90 -1.27
N LEU A 333 -12.94 3.12 -0.43
CA LEU A 333 -12.69 2.35 0.79
C LEU A 333 -13.42 2.89 2.04
N GLY A 334 -14.34 3.85 1.87
CA GLY A 334 -15.13 4.43 2.97
C GLY A 334 -14.38 5.45 3.83
N THR A 335 -13.25 5.98 3.34
CA THR A 335 -12.55 7.08 4.02
C THR A 335 -13.18 8.41 3.62
N GLU A 336 -13.56 9.24 4.60
CA GLU A 336 -14.05 10.60 4.34
C GLU A 336 -12.88 11.50 3.91
N VAL A 337 -13.09 12.35 2.91
CA VAL A 337 -12.05 13.25 2.37
C VAL A 337 -12.52 14.69 2.45
N ILE A 338 -11.68 15.52 3.05
CA ILE A 338 -11.90 16.96 3.22
C ILE A 338 -10.74 17.69 2.53
N VAL A 339 -11.04 18.64 1.66
CA VAL A 339 -10.03 19.37 0.89
C VAL A 339 -10.12 20.87 1.18
N ILE A 340 -8.98 21.52 1.44
CA ILE A 340 -8.83 22.98 1.42
C ILE A 340 -8.18 23.35 0.10
N ASP A 341 -8.91 24.06 -0.77
CA ASP A 341 -8.58 24.27 -2.17
C ASP A 341 -8.52 25.78 -2.53
N PRO A 342 -7.32 26.37 -2.55
CA PRO A 342 -7.15 27.77 -2.92
C PRO A 342 -7.27 28.05 -4.42
N GLU A 343 -7.16 27.04 -5.29
CA GLU A 343 -7.14 27.21 -6.74
C GLU A 343 -8.43 26.73 -7.45
N ALA A 344 -9.37 26.17 -6.71
CA ALA A 344 -10.61 25.56 -7.20
C ALA A 344 -10.38 24.37 -8.16
N GLU A 345 -9.31 23.60 -7.96
CA GLU A 345 -8.99 22.42 -8.78
C GLU A 345 -9.91 21.22 -8.51
N TYR A 346 -10.56 21.16 -7.35
CA TYR A 346 -11.34 19.98 -6.92
C TYR A 346 -12.84 20.13 -7.21
N LYS A 347 -13.27 21.23 -7.82
CA LYS A 347 -14.69 21.53 -8.09
C LYS A 347 -15.38 20.46 -8.94
N ASP A 348 -14.75 20.08 -10.06
CA ASP A 348 -15.33 19.12 -11.01
C ASP A 348 -15.38 17.70 -10.41
N LEU A 349 -14.34 17.30 -9.68
CA LEU A 349 -14.31 16.03 -8.95
C LEU A 349 -15.41 16.00 -7.88
N CYS A 350 -15.56 17.08 -7.11
CA CYS A 350 -16.59 17.22 -6.10
C CYS A 350 -17.98 17.04 -6.69
N GLY A 351 -18.27 17.71 -7.81
CA GLY A 351 -19.54 17.54 -8.53
C GLY A 351 -19.77 16.10 -9.02
N ALA A 352 -18.72 15.45 -9.54
CA ALA A 352 -18.83 14.09 -10.08
C ALA A 352 -19.11 13.01 -9.02
N VAL A 353 -18.60 13.18 -7.80
CA VAL A 353 -18.83 12.23 -6.69
C VAL A 353 -20.05 12.60 -5.83
N GLY A 354 -20.80 13.65 -6.20
CA GLY A 354 -21.92 14.15 -5.39
C GLY A 354 -21.48 14.75 -4.05
N GLY A 355 -20.26 15.32 -4.02
CA GLY A 355 -19.66 15.93 -2.85
C GLY A 355 -20.25 17.30 -2.50
N GLN A 356 -19.82 17.83 -1.36
CA GLN A 356 -20.20 19.15 -0.87
C GLN A 356 -19.12 20.19 -1.20
N TYR A 357 -19.46 21.18 -2.02
CA TYR A 357 -18.54 22.26 -2.39
C TYR A 357 -18.90 23.57 -1.68
N ILE A 358 -18.07 24.01 -0.73
CA ILE A 358 -18.28 25.19 0.10
C ILE A 358 -17.33 26.29 -0.39
N THR A 359 -17.88 27.40 -0.84
CA THR A 359 -17.07 28.54 -1.35
C THR A 359 -17.07 29.68 -0.35
N PHE A 360 -15.90 30.25 -0.08
CA PHE A 360 -15.77 31.47 0.72
C PHE A 360 -15.58 32.68 -0.19
N ALA A 361 -16.57 33.56 -0.16
CA ALA A 361 -16.58 34.83 -0.85
C ALA A 361 -17.33 35.85 0.00
N TYR A 362 -17.14 37.14 -0.30
CA TYR A 362 -17.89 38.21 0.36
C TYR A 362 -19.42 37.97 0.27
N SER A 363 -19.89 37.57 -0.91
CA SER A 363 -21.31 37.28 -1.20
C SER A 363 -21.75 35.85 -0.89
N SER A 364 -20.84 34.97 -0.44
CA SER A 364 -21.22 33.58 -0.12
C SER A 364 -22.15 33.53 1.08
N GLU A 365 -23.13 32.64 1.07
CA GLU A 365 -23.98 32.36 2.23
C GLU A 365 -23.22 31.58 3.30
N SER A 366 -22.17 30.82 2.94
CA SER A 366 -21.40 30.00 3.86
C SER A 366 -20.46 30.83 4.73
N LYS A 367 -20.61 30.72 6.05
CA LYS A 367 -19.83 31.45 7.06
C LYS A 367 -19.33 30.52 8.15
N ILE A 368 -18.12 30.82 8.64
CA ILE A 368 -17.52 30.18 9.82
C ILE A 368 -17.21 31.27 10.82
N ASN A 369 -17.72 31.13 12.05
CA ASN A 369 -17.37 31.99 13.15
C ASN A 369 -16.04 31.52 13.79
N PRO A 370 -14.97 32.32 13.77
CA PRO A 370 -13.71 31.96 14.42
C PRO A 370 -13.81 31.86 15.94
N PHE A 371 -14.86 32.37 16.59
CA PHE A 371 -15.10 32.24 18.04
C PHE A 371 -15.94 31.00 18.42
N ASP A 372 -16.33 30.18 17.44
CA ASP A 372 -17.17 29.02 17.71
C ASP A 372 -16.42 27.98 18.55
N LEU A 373 -17.08 27.46 19.59
CA LEU A 373 -16.48 26.53 20.54
C LEU A 373 -16.70 25.08 20.11
N SER A 374 -15.71 24.24 20.43
CA SER A 374 -15.87 22.80 20.35
C SER A 374 -16.90 22.36 21.39
N GLN A 375 -18.09 21.96 20.94
CA GLN A 375 -19.14 21.38 21.80
C GLN A 375 -18.78 19.99 22.35
N VAL A 376 -17.51 19.57 22.25
CA VAL A 376 -17.01 18.30 22.81
C VAL A 376 -16.38 18.59 24.15
N TYR A 377 -16.96 18.03 25.20
CA TYR A 377 -16.36 18.04 26.53
C TYR A 377 -15.44 16.84 26.68
N GLU A 378 -14.15 17.09 26.83
CA GLU A 378 -13.17 16.10 27.30
C GLU A 378 -12.86 16.39 28.77
N GLU A 379 -13.00 15.37 29.62
CA GLU A 379 -12.81 15.51 31.06
C GLU A 379 -11.36 15.91 31.38
N GLY A 380 -11.18 17.10 31.97
CA GLY A 380 -9.86 17.67 32.27
C GLY A 380 -9.31 18.64 31.22
N GLU A 381 -9.97 18.82 30.06
CA GLU A 381 -9.58 19.85 29.08
C GLU A 381 -10.33 21.18 29.28
N ASN A 382 -9.59 22.28 29.25
CA ASN A 382 -10.17 23.63 29.24
C ASN A 382 -10.47 24.07 27.79
N GLN A 383 -11.68 23.79 27.30
CA GLN A 383 -12.11 24.14 25.94
C GLN A 383 -12.04 25.65 25.65
N LEU A 384 -12.53 26.49 26.57
CA LEU A 384 -12.48 27.95 26.42
C LEU A 384 -11.02 28.44 26.37
N GLY A 385 -10.17 27.92 27.25
CA GLY A 385 -8.74 28.24 27.25
C GLY A 385 -8.04 27.84 25.94
N LEU A 386 -8.29 26.62 25.44
CA LEU A 386 -7.76 26.17 24.14
C LEU A 386 -8.25 27.04 22.99
N LYS A 387 -9.52 27.48 23.04
CA LYS A 387 -10.09 28.37 22.04
C LYS A 387 -9.48 29.77 22.09
N VAL A 388 -9.27 30.33 23.28
CA VAL A 388 -8.57 31.61 23.46
C VAL A 388 -7.14 31.52 22.90
N LEU A 389 -6.41 30.42 23.15
CA LEU A 389 -5.09 30.20 22.55
C LEU A 389 -5.12 30.12 21.02
N SER A 390 -6.13 29.44 20.45
CA SER A 390 -6.35 29.39 19.00
C SER A 390 -6.63 30.78 18.41
N LEU A 391 -7.46 31.57 19.09
CA LEU A 391 -7.76 32.95 18.71
C LEU A 391 -6.53 33.84 18.80
N HIS A 392 -5.66 33.69 19.79
CA HIS A 392 -4.36 34.38 19.81
C HIS A 392 -3.54 34.11 18.57
N ALA A 393 -3.42 32.84 18.16
CA ALA A 393 -2.72 32.47 16.94
C ALA A 393 -3.37 33.11 15.70
N LEU A 394 -4.70 33.08 15.59
CA LEU A 394 -5.44 33.74 14.51
C LEU A 394 -5.19 35.26 14.48
N PHE A 395 -5.27 35.93 15.64
CA PHE A 395 -5.11 37.38 15.71
C PHE A 395 -3.67 37.82 15.45
N LYS A 396 -2.66 36.99 15.76
CA LYS A 396 -1.28 37.23 15.32
C LYS A 396 -1.13 37.16 13.79
N VAL A 397 -1.84 36.23 13.13
CA VAL A 397 -1.91 36.19 11.66
C VAL A 397 -2.58 37.46 11.12
N ILE A 398 -3.62 37.97 11.78
CA ILE A 398 -4.37 39.17 11.37
C ILE A 398 -3.61 40.49 11.61
N MET A 399 -2.98 40.62 12.78
CA MET A 399 -2.42 41.87 13.31
C MET A 399 -0.90 41.98 13.13
N GLY A 400 -0.22 40.87 12.84
CA GLY A 400 1.23 40.77 12.84
C GLY A 400 1.80 40.63 14.26
N GLN A 401 3.05 41.08 14.43
CA GLN A 401 3.74 41.00 15.73
C GLN A 401 3.05 41.87 16.78
N LEU A 402 2.80 41.27 17.95
CA LEU A 402 2.23 41.93 19.12
C LEU A 402 3.30 42.09 20.20
N THR A 403 3.26 43.21 20.91
CA THR A 403 4.07 43.40 22.13
C THR A 403 3.52 42.56 23.28
N PRO A 404 4.33 42.20 24.31
CA PRO A 404 3.83 41.45 25.46
C PRO A 404 2.63 42.11 26.18
N MET A 405 2.57 43.45 26.18
CA MET A 405 1.44 44.20 26.71
C MET A 405 0.19 44.02 25.85
N GLN A 406 0.32 44.09 24.53
CA GLN A 406 -0.79 43.86 23.60
C GLN A 406 -1.28 42.41 23.65
N GLU A 407 -0.38 41.43 23.81
CA GLU A 407 -0.77 40.03 24.00
C GLU A 407 -1.60 39.86 25.29
N ALA A 408 -1.15 40.43 26.41
CA ALA A 408 -1.89 40.37 27.68
C ALA A 408 -3.26 41.07 27.58
N LEU A 409 -3.34 42.20 26.89
CA LEU A 409 -4.59 42.91 26.65
C LEU A 409 -5.54 42.14 25.73
N LEU A 410 -5.02 41.53 24.66
CA LEU A 410 -5.80 40.68 23.76
C LEU A 410 -6.37 39.48 24.51
N ASP A 411 -5.57 38.84 25.37
CA ASP A 411 -6.03 37.72 26.21
C ASP A 411 -7.20 38.13 27.11
N HIS A 412 -7.02 39.23 27.83
CA HIS A 412 -8.06 39.77 28.70
C HIS A 412 -9.32 40.16 27.92
N ALA A 413 -9.16 40.80 26.76
CA ALA A 413 -10.26 41.18 25.89
C ALA A 413 -11.04 39.95 25.40
N LEU A 414 -10.36 38.91 24.91
CA LEU A 414 -10.99 37.67 24.45
C LEU A 414 -11.82 37.03 25.56
N VAL A 415 -11.27 36.89 26.77
CA VAL A 415 -11.98 36.32 27.92
C VAL A 415 -13.20 37.16 28.29
N GLU A 416 -13.08 38.49 28.29
CA GLU A 416 -14.19 39.39 28.59
C GLU A 416 -15.28 39.36 27.51
N THR A 417 -14.88 39.21 26.23
CA THR A 417 -15.82 39.05 25.12
C THR A 417 -16.68 37.79 25.26
N TYR A 418 -16.09 36.64 25.63
CA TYR A 418 -16.87 35.43 25.95
C TYR A 418 -17.74 35.61 27.19
N ARG A 419 -17.21 36.25 28.24
CA ARG A 419 -17.97 36.55 29.47
C ARG A 419 -19.18 37.43 29.18
N GLY A 420 -19.08 38.38 28.24
CA GLY A 420 -20.17 39.22 27.77
C GLY A 420 -21.33 38.44 27.14
N LYS A 421 -21.06 37.27 26.54
CA LYS A 421 -22.09 36.31 26.06
C LYS A 421 -22.51 35.29 27.13
N GLY A 422 -22.02 35.45 28.35
CA GLY A 422 -22.26 34.55 29.48
C GLY A 422 -21.56 33.20 29.36
N ILE A 423 -20.51 33.11 28.54
CA ILE A 423 -19.65 31.92 28.38
C ILE A 423 -18.46 32.07 29.33
N THR A 424 -18.18 31.03 30.11
CA THR A 424 -17.13 31.04 31.13
C THR A 424 -16.31 29.75 31.09
N GLN A 425 -15.38 29.61 32.05
CA GLN A 425 -14.60 28.39 32.24
C GLN A 425 -15.48 27.18 32.62
N ASP A 426 -16.71 27.41 33.09
CA ASP A 426 -17.69 26.35 33.33
C ASP A 426 -18.18 25.75 31.98
N PRO A 427 -17.92 24.46 31.71
CA PRO A 427 -18.35 23.80 30.48
C PRO A 427 -19.85 23.88 30.20
N SER A 428 -20.69 23.96 31.23
CA SER A 428 -22.14 24.05 31.06
C SER A 428 -22.57 25.33 30.34
N THR A 429 -21.75 26.39 30.43
CA THR A 429 -22.01 27.69 29.80
C THR A 429 -21.58 27.77 28.33
N GLN A 430 -20.81 26.79 27.85
CA GLN A 430 -20.16 26.81 26.52
C GLN A 430 -21.07 26.33 25.37
N THR A 431 -22.34 26.05 25.67
CA THR A 431 -23.40 25.76 24.70
C THR A 431 -24.11 27.02 24.20
N LYS A 432 -23.85 28.18 24.81
CA LYS A 432 -24.43 29.47 24.42
C LYS A 432 -23.87 29.96 23.09
N GLU A 433 -24.58 30.90 22.49
CA GLU A 433 -24.15 31.53 21.24
C GLU A 433 -22.78 32.22 21.42
N PRO A 434 -21.76 31.84 20.63
CA PRO A 434 -20.43 32.40 20.73
C PRO A 434 -20.38 33.86 20.25
N PRO A 435 -19.40 34.65 20.72
CA PRO A 435 -19.22 36.03 20.27
C PRO A 435 -18.82 36.13 18.79
N LEU A 436 -18.89 37.34 18.25
CA LEU A 436 -18.42 37.69 16.92
C LEU A 436 -17.19 38.62 16.99
N MET A 437 -16.57 38.87 15.82
CA MET A 437 -15.48 39.84 15.72
C MET A 437 -15.91 41.23 16.17
N GLU A 438 -17.16 41.63 15.87
CA GLU A 438 -17.73 42.89 16.35
C GLU A 438 -17.76 42.98 17.89
N ASP A 439 -18.05 41.88 18.59
CA ASP A 439 -18.09 41.88 20.05
C ASP A 439 -16.69 42.11 20.64
N LEU A 440 -15.65 41.48 20.09
CA LEU A 440 -14.26 41.72 20.51
C LEU A 440 -13.83 43.16 20.24
N TYR A 441 -14.18 43.71 19.07
CA TYR A 441 -13.89 45.10 18.74
C TYR A 441 -14.53 46.08 19.74
N LYS A 442 -15.78 45.84 20.16
CA LYS A 442 -16.46 46.64 21.20
C LYS A 442 -15.76 46.49 22.56
N THR A 443 -15.38 45.27 22.94
CA THR A 443 -14.62 45.03 24.18
C THR A 443 -13.31 45.80 24.20
N LEU A 444 -12.52 45.75 23.12
CA LEU A 444 -11.24 46.45 23.02
C LEU A 444 -11.38 47.98 23.11
N ILE A 445 -12.39 48.56 22.43
CA ILE A 445 -12.67 50.00 22.54
C ILE A 445 -13.07 50.38 23.97
N GLY A 446 -13.90 49.56 24.62
CA GLY A 446 -14.37 49.79 25.98
C GLY A 446 -13.28 49.69 27.07
N MET A 447 -12.08 49.19 26.74
CA MET A 447 -10.95 49.19 27.68
C MET A 447 -10.32 50.58 27.84
N GLU A 448 -10.56 51.50 26.90
CA GLU A 448 -10.10 52.91 26.95
C GLU A 448 -8.59 53.11 27.18
N THR A 449 -7.76 52.14 26.75
CA THR A 449 -6.30 52.25 26.80
C THR A 449 -5.70 52.39 25.41
N GLU A 450 -4.61 53.14 25.28
CA GLU A 450 -3.93 53.35 23.99
C GLU A 450 -3.57 52.03 23.27
N PRO A 451 -2.99 51.00 23.93
CA PRO A 451 -2.66 49.76 23.24
C PRO A 451 -3.89 48.93 22.84
N ALA A 452 -5.00 49.02 23.60
CA ALA A 452 -6.25 48.35 23.23
C ALA A 452 -6.93 49.04 22.02
N MET A 453 -6.84 50.37 21.93
CA MET A 453 -7.30 51.11 20.75
C MET A 453 -6.47 50.78 19.50
N ASP A 454 -5.15 50.56 19.62
CA ASP A 454 -4.32 50.07 18.50
C ASP A 454 -4.79 48.68 18.02
N LEU A 455 -5.05 47.75 18.95
CA LEU A 455 -5.60 46.42 18.60
C LEU A 455 -6.98 46.54 17.93
N ALA A 456 -7.87 47.39 18.44
CA ALA A 456 -9.19 47.63 17.85
C ALA A 456 -9.08 48.18 16.42
N ALA A 457 -8.18 49.13 16.17
CA ALA A 457 -7.94 49.70 14.84
C ALA A 457 -7.48 48.64 13.82
N ARG A 458 -6.68 47.65 14.24
CA ARG A 458 -6.24 46.55 13.37
C ARG A 458 -7.37 45.60 12.99
N ILE A 459 -8.35 45.39 13.88
CA ILE A 459 -9.53 44.54 13.63
C ILE A 459 -10.63 45.29 12.88
N GLU A 460 -10.67 46.62 12.96
CA GLU A 460 -11.75 47.45 12.40
C GLU A 460 -12.06 47.13 10.93
N LYS A 461 -11.04 46.81 10.12
CA LYS A 461 -11.21 46.45 8.70
C LYS A 461 -12.08 45.20 8.46
N PHE A 462 -12.21 44.31 9.44
CA PHE A 462 -13.05 43.11 9.40
C PHE A 462 -14.48 43.34 9.91
N VAL A 463 -14.70 44.42 10.66
CA VAL A 463 -16.00 44.74 11.30
C VAL A 463 -16.72 45.89 10.58
N LYS A 464 -15.98 46.92 10.18
CA LYS A 464 -16.50 48.15 9.54
C LYS A 464 -15.87 48.47 8.18
N GLY A 465 -14.82 47.75 7.78
CA GLY A 465 -14.06 48.03 6.56
C GLY A 465 -14.35 47.09 5.39
N SER A 466 -13.35 46.96 4.52
CA SER A 466 -13.47 46.25 3.23
C SER A 466 -13.65 44.72 3.35
N PHE A 467 -13.52 44.14 4.55
CA PHE A 467 -13.56 42.68 4.77
C PHE A 467 -14.77 42.21 5.57
N ILE A 468 -15.80 43.05 5.72
CA ILE A 468 -17.07 42.71 6.38
C ILE A 468 -17.67 41.44 5.79
N GLY A 469 -18.32 40.64 6.65
CA GLY A 469 -19.19 39.56 6.19
C GLY A 469 -18.47 38.29 5.79
N ILE A 470 -17.13 38.20 5.81
CA ILE A 470 -16.43 36.91 5.59
C ILE A 470 -16.35 36.10 6.90
N PHE A 471 -16.01 36.75 8.02
CA PHE A 471 -15.75 36.10 9.32
C PHE A 471 -16.57 36.67 10.49
N ASP A 472 -17.53 37.55 10.22
CA ASP A 472 -18.31 38.28 11.22
C ASP A 472 -19.78 37.84 11.23
N GLN A 473 -20.02 36.54 11.15
CA GLN A 473 -21.34 35.91 11.23
C GLN A 473 -21.23 34.56 11.93
N GLN A 474 -22.35 34.07 12.48
CA GLN A 474 -22.40 32.76 13.11
C GLN A 474 -22.14 31.65 12.09
N THR A 475 -21.47 30.57 12.54
CA THR A 475 -21.21 29.39 11.72
C THR A 475 -22.54 28.80 11.24
N ASN A 476 -22.71 28.66 9.92
CA ASN A 476 -23.93 28.12 9.32
C ASN A 476 -23.67 26.95 8.36
N ILE A 477 -22.47 26.38 8.43
CA ILE A 477 -22.05 25.25 7.61
C ILE A 477 -21.88 23.98 8.46
N GLU A 478 -22.13 22.83 7.82
CA GLU A 478 -21.88 21.51 8.38
C GLU A 478 -21.16 20.63 7.36
N ILE A 479 -20.29 19.73 7.85
CA ILE A 479 -19.64 18.70 7.03
C ILE A 479 -20.51 17.45 7.14
N ASN A 480 -21.37 17.23 6.16
CA ASN A 480 -22.34 16.13 6.15
C ASN A 480 -22.15 15.16 4.98
N ASN A 481 -21.14 15.39 4.13
CA ASN A 481 -20.83 14.59 2.96
C ASN A 481 -19.46 13.92 3.13
N PRO A 482 -19.28 12.65 2.71
CA PRO A 482 -17.98 12.00 2.74
C PRO A 482 -16.90 12.69 1.90
N PHE A 483 -17.27 13.52 0.92
CA PHE A 483 -16.35 14.34 0.15
C PHE A 483 -16.73 15.82 0.28
N THR A 484 -15.94 16.60 1.02
CA THR A 484 -16.18 18.04 1.21
C THR A 484 -14.99 18.87 0.76
N VAL A 485 -15.23 19.90 -0.05
CA VAL A 485 -14.21 20.81 -0.56
C VAL A 485 -14.51 22.23 -0.08
N PHE A 486 -13.54 22.84 0.61
CA PHE A 486 -13.55 24.23 1.01
C PHE A 486 -12.71 25.06 0.05
N SER A 487 -13.35 25.88 -0.78
CA SER A 487 -12.64 26.74 -1.73
C SER A 487 -12.44 28.15 -1.19
N VAL A 488 -11.18 28.61 -1.22
CA VAL A 488 -10.79 29.99 -0.88
C VAL A 488 -10.31 30.79 -2.10
N ARG A 489 -10.63 30.32 -3.32
CA ARG A 489 -10.22 30.99 -4.57
C ARG A 489 -10.75 32.41 -4.69
N GLU A 490 -12.00 32.63 -4.29
CA GLU A 490 -12.68 33.93 -4.34
C GLU A 490 -12.30 34.85 -3.17
N VAL A 491 -11.47 34.36 -2.23
CA VAL A 491 -10.89 35.17 -1.15
C VAL A 491 -9.66 35.89 -1.69
N GLN A 492 -9.55 37.19 -1.38
CA GLN A 492 -8.38 37.99 -1.73
C GLN A 492 -7.10 37.37 -1.15
N ASP A 493 -5.98 37.44 -1.89
CA ASP A 493 -4.72 36.76 -1.54
C ASP A 493 -4.25 37.06 -0.11
N ALA A 494 -4.38 38.30 0.34
CA ALA A 494 -4.00 38.72 1.69
C ALA A 494 -4.83 38.07 2.81
N LEU A 495 -6.05 37.61 2.50
CA LEU A 495 -6.96 36.96 3.44
C LEU A 495 -6.94 35.43 3.35
N ARG A 496 -6.35 34.83 2.31
CA ARG A 496 -6.33 33.37 2.16
C ARG A 496 -5.70 32.65 3.36
N PRO A 497 -4.55 33.09 3.93
CA PRO A 497 -3.98 32.44 5.11
C PRO A 497 -4.93 32.48 6.33
N ILE A 498 -5.66 33.57 6.50
CA ILE A 498 -6.66 33.74 7.56
C ILE A 498 -7.84 32.79 7.34
N ALA A 499 -8.37 32.74 6.11
CA ALA A 499 -9.46 31.83 5.75
C ALA A 499 -9.05 30.36 5.96
N MET A 500 -7.87 29.97 5.48
CA MET A 500 -7.34 28.62 5.64
C MET A 500 -7.17 28.26 7.11
N PHE A 501 -6.67 29.18 7.96
CA PHE A 501 -6.56 28.95 9.40
C PHE A 501 -7.93 28.66 10.03
N ILE A 502 -8.93 29.50 9.74
CA ILE A 502 -10.29 29.37 10.29
C ILE A 502 -10.95 28.07 9.80
N ILE A 503 -10.82 27.73 8.52
CA ILE A 503 -11.34 26.49 7.94
C ILE A 503 -10.65 25.28 8.59
N LEU A 504 -9.32 25.32 8.73
CA LEU A 504 -8.56 24.24 9.35
C LEU A 504 -8.95 24.04 10.81
N GLU A 505 -9.17 25.12 11.56
CA GLU A 505 -9.65 25.07 12.94
C GLU A 505 -11.06 24.49 13.04
N PHE A 506 -11.96 24.91 12.15
CA PHE A 506 -13.31 24.38 12.05
C PHE A 506 -13.29 22.87 11.78
N ILE A 507 -12.50 22.43 10.80
CA ILE A 507 -12.32 21.01 10.48
C ILE A 507 -11.76 20.27 11.68
N TRP A 508 -10.70 20.79 12.32
CA TRP A 508 -10.09 20.16 13.48
C TRP A 508 -11.08 19.98 14.64
N THR A 509 -11.93 20.98 14.87
CA THR A 509 -13.00 20.93 15.88
C THR A 509 -14.05 19.86 15.56
N LYS A 510 -14.34 19.63 14.28
CA LYS A 510 -15.26 18.57 13.82
C LYS A 510 -14.62 17.19 13.90
N VAL A 511 -13.35 17.06 13.50
CA VAL A 511 -12.60 15.78 13.53
C VAL A 511 -12.52 15.21 14.95
N LYS A 512 -12.38 16.06 15.97
CA LYS A 512 -12.36 15.62 17.37
C LYS A 512 -13.69 15.07 17.88
N ARG A 513 -14.82 15.28 17.19
CA ARG A 513 -16.15 14.87 17.67
C ARG A 513 -16.42 13.39 17.45
N ASP A 514 -15.94 12.84 16.33
CA ASP A 514 -16.23 11.47 15.93
C ASP A 514 -15.02 10.80 15.28
N LEU A 515 -14.68 9.62 15.80
CA LEU A 515 -13.56 8.82 15.33
C LEU A 515 -13.94 8.08 14.05
N ARG A 516 -13.43 8.58 12.91
CA ARG A 516 -13.59 7.98 11.58
C ARG A 516 -12.33 8.17 10.76
N LYS A 517 -12.06 7.25 9.83
CA LYS A 517 -10.96 7.41 8.85
C LYS A 517 -11.25 8.64 7.99
N ARG A 518 -10.38 9.65 8.11
CA ARG A 518 -10.49 10.93 7.37
C ARG A 518 -9.17 11.29 6.72
N LEU A 519 -9.21 11.75 5.48
CA LEU A 519 -8.11 12.46 4.84
C LEU A 519 -8.42 13.94 4.80
N LEU A 520 -7.51 14.74 5.36
CA LEU A 520 -7.54 16.18 5.23
C LEU A 520 -6.43 16.62 4.28
N ILE A 521 -6.82 17.09 3.11
CA ILE A 521 -5.94 17.55 2.06
C ILE A 521 -5.85 19.07 2.15
N VAL A 522 -4.64 19.59 2.38
CA VAL A 522 -4.36 21.03 2.39
C VAL A 522 -3.49 21.34 1.17
N ASP A 523 -4.13 21.86 0.12
CA ASP A 523 -3.41 22.30 -1.07
C ASP A 523 -2.77 23.67 -0.86
N GLU A 524 -1.62 23.89 -1.50
CA GLU A 524 -0.74 25.05 -1.29
C GLU A 524 -0.48 25.35 0.21
N ALA A 525 -0.12 24.32 0.97
CA ALA A 525 0.14 24.41 2.41
C ALA A 525 1.25 25.42 2.77
N TRP A 526 2.11 25.80 1.83
CA TRP A 526 3.11 26.87 2.01
C TRP A 526 2.49 28.24 2.34
N LEU A 527 1.24 28.49 1.94
CA LEU A 527 0.52 29.72 2.31
C LEU A 527 0.39 29.88 3.83
N MET A 528 0.23 28.75 4.53
CA MET A 528 0.21 28.73 6.00
C MET A 528 1.59 28.83 6.63
N MET A 529 2.65 28.54 5.88
CA MET A 529 4.03 28.64 6.39
C MET A 529 4.51 30.09 6.45
N LYS A 530 3.84 31.02 5.75
CA LYS A 530 4.18 32.46 5.80
C LYS A 530 4.07 33.07 7.21
N PHE A 531 3.22 32.51 8.06
CA PHE A 531 3.01 32.99 9.43
C PHE A 531 3.39 31.90 10.44
N PRO A 532 4.27 32.19 11.41
CA PRO A 532 4.72 31.20 12.39
C PRO A 532 3.58 30.55 13.17
N ASP A 533 2.57 31.31 13.57
CA ASP A 533 1.44 30.81 14.36
C ASP A 533 0.54 29.84 13.57
N SER A 534 0.30 30.10 12.28
CA SER A 534 -0.45 29.17 11.42
C SER A 534 0.35 27.90 11.10
N ALA A 535 1.65 28.04 10.87
CA ALA A 535 2.55 26.89 10.70
C ALA A 535 2.56 26.00 11.95
N GLN A 536 2.66 26.62 13.13
CA GLN A 536 2.63 25.94 14.42
C GLN A 536 1.30 25.22 14.66
N PHE A 537 0.18 25.84 14.26
CA PHE A 537 -1.13 25.21 14.35
C PHE A 537 -1.24 23.98 13.44
N MET A 538 -0.82 24.09 12.17
CA MET A 538 -0.79 22.94 11.25
C MET A 538 0.10 21.81 11.77
N TRP A 539 1.29 22.13 12.29
CA TRP A 539 2.18 21.14 12.92
C TRP A 539 1.55 20.46 14.14
N SER A 540 0.79 21.22 14.94
CA SER A 540 0.05 20.65 16.07
C SER A 540 -1.02 19.63 15.64
N ILE A 541 -1.61 19.80 14.46
CA ILE A 541 -2.55 18.83 13.86
C ILE A 541 -1.77 17.60 13.40
N VAL A 542 -0.66 17.76 12.67
CA VAL A 542 0.21 16.64 12.23
C VAL A 542 0.56 15.71 13.39
N LYS A 543 0.97 16.26 14.55
CA LYS A 543 1.34 15.47 15.74
C LYS A 543 0.17 14.74 16.41
N ARG A 544 -1.06 15.21 16.22
CA ARG A 544 -2.26 14.71 16.90
C ARG A 544 -3.18 13.91 15.98
N ALA A 545 -3.04 14.05 14.66
CA ALA A 545 -3.94 13.50 13.64
C ALA A 545 -4.21 12.00 13.84
N ARG A 546 -3.16 11.22 14.14
CA ARG A 546 -3.24 9.78 14.42
C ARG A 546 -4.28 9.43 15.50
N LYS A 547 -4.38 10.23 16.57
CA LYS A 547 -5.30 9.96 17.69
C LYS A 547 -6.77 9.97 17.26
N TYR A 548 -7.07 10.66 16.15
CA TYR A 548 -8.43 10.87 15.65
C TYR A 548 -8.69 10.18 14.31
N TYR A 549 -7.88 9.20 13.91
CA TYR A 549 -7.96 8.56 12.58
C TYR A 549 -7.91 9.56 11.41
N LEU A 550 -7.18 10.66 11.60
CA LEU A 550 -6.96 11.68 10.58
C LEU A 550 -5.60 11.45 9.90
N GLY A 551 -5.60 11.45 8.57
CA GLY A 551 -4.40 11.59 7.76
C GLY A 551 -4.33 12.99 7.16
N LEU A 552 -3.34 13.80 7.55
CA LEU A 552 -3.12 15.11 6.93
C LEU A 552 -2.24 14.93 5.69
N THR A 553 -2.72 15.38 4.53
CA THR A 553 -1.92 15.50 3.30
C THR A 553 -1.59 16.96 3.04
N THR A 554 -0.33 17.35 3.20
CA THR A 554 0.14 18.70 2.87
C THR A 554 0.77 18.70 1.48
N ILE A 555 0.35 19.64 0.64
CA ILE A 555 0.80 19.72 -0.75
C ILE A 555 1.46 21.08 -0.98
N THR A 556 2.63 21.10 -1.61
CA THR A 556 3.32 22.35 -1.94
C THR A 556 4.09 22.27 -3.27
N GLN A 557 4.01 23.35 -4.04
CA GLN A 557 4.85 23.56 -5.23
C GLN A 557 6.15 24.28 -4.86
N ASP A 558 6.08 25.19 -3.91
CA ASP A 558 7.20 25.97 -3.40
C ASP A 558 7.91 25.20 -2.27
N VAL A 559 8.75 24.25 -2.69
CA VAL A 559 9.50 23.38 -1.77
C VAL A 559 10.49 24.16 -0.93
N GLU A 560 11.13 25.19 -1.52
CA GLU A 560 12.10 26.01 -0.81
C GLU A 560 11.44 26.77 0.35
N ASP A 561 10.35 27.48 0.11
CA ASP A 561 9.64 28.26 1.13
C ASP A 561 9.13 27.37 2.25
N PHE A 562 8.58 26.20 1.91
CA PHE A 562 8.11 25.24 2.89
C PHE A 562 9.24 24.70 3.78
N LEU A 563 10.41 24.40 3.20
CA LEU A 563 11.54 23.79 3.91
C LEU A 563 12.50 24.80 4.56
N THR A 564 12.33 26.10 4.31
CA THR A 564 13.17 27.15 4.93
C THR A 564 12.95 27.21 6.45
N GLN A 565 11.73 26.94 6.91
CA GLN A 565 11.40 26.97 8.33
C GLN A 565 11.57 25.59 8.96
N ASP A 566 12.04 25.57 10.21
CA ASP A 566 12.19 24.32 10.98
C ASP A 566 10.85 23.59 11.18
N ILE A 567 9.75 24.33 11.28
CA ILE A 567 8.40 23.75 11.36
C ILE A 567 8.05 22.96 10.10
N GLY A 568 8.42 23.44 8.91
CA GLY A 568 8.16 22.70 7.66
C GLY A 568 8.94 21.41 7.58
N LYS A 569 10.22 21.43 7.98
CA LYS A 569 11.00 20.20 8.15
C LYS A 569 10.34 19.25 9.16
N ALA A 570 9.81 19.78 10.26
CA ALA A 570 9.12 18.99 11.27
C ALA A 570 7.82 18.35 10.75
N ILE A 571 7.07 19.03 9.87
CA ILE A 571 5.89 18.44 9.22
C ILE A 571 6.29 17.27 8.31
N VAL A 572 7.37 17.44 7.53
CA VAL A 572 7.89 16.37 6.66
C VAL A 572 8.36 15.17 7.47
N THR A 573 9.12 15.38 8.55
CA THR A 573 9.62 14.26 9.37
C THR A 573 8.50 13.53 10.10
N ASN A 574 7.42 14.23 10.47
CA ASN A 574 6.23 13.61 11.09
C ASN A 574 5.18 13.11 10.08
N SER A 575 5.52 13.06 8.79
CA SER A 575 4.72 12.42 7.74
C SER A 575 5.29 11.05 7.42
N ALA A 576 4.54 9.98 7.69
CA ALA A 576 5.00 8.61 7.38
C ALA A 576 5.14 8.38 5.87
N ILE A 577 4.34 9.10 5.08
CA ILE A 577 4.34 9.02 3.62
C ILE A 577 4.90 10.32 3.06
N ARG A 578 5.74 10.22 2.03
CA ARG A 578 6.19 11.39 1.26
C ARG A 578 6.15 11.04 -0.22
N LEU A 579 5.76 12.00 -1.05
CA LEU A 579 5.82 11.86 -2.50
C LEU A 579 6.61 13.04 -3.06
N LEU A 580 7.72 12.72 -3.71
CA LEU A 580 8.54 13.67 -4.44
C LEU A 580 8.32 13.41 -5.93
N LEU A 581 7.66 14.34 -6.61
CA LEU A 581 7.59 14.33 -8.07
C LEU A 581 8.74 15.15 -8.66
N LYS A 582 8.75 15.34 -9.98
CA LYS A 582 9.75 16.16 -10.68
C LYS A 582 10.12 17.44 -9.94
N GLN A 583 11.42 17.63 -9.70
CA GLN A 583 11.99 18.79 -9.01
C GLN A 583 12.77 19.69 -9.97
N SER A 584 12.90 20.98 -9.59
CA SER A 584 13.76 21.90 -10.32
C SER A 584 15.23 21.72 -9.91
N PRO A 585 16.20 22.03 -10.80
CA PRO A 585 17.61 22.04 -10.44
C PRO A 585 17.97 22.98 -9.29
N ALA A 586 17.17 24.03 -9.05
CA ALA A 586 17.39 24.95 -7.93
C ALA A 586 17.00 24.33 -6.58
N ALA A 587 15.92 23.56 -6.54
CA ALA A 587 15.40 22.98 -5.31
C ALA A 587 16.03 21.62 -4.94
N ILE A 588 16.63 20.91 -5.92
CA ILE A 588 17.03 19.50 -5.75
C ILE A 588 18.05 19.28 -4.63
N ASP A 589 18.98 20.20 -4.41
CA ASP A 589 19.99 20.03 -3.36
C ASP A 589 19.37 20.12 -1.97
N LYS A 590 18.51 21.12 -1.75
CA LYS A 590 17.79 21.28 -0.48
C LYS A 590 16.84 20.12 -0.22
N VAL A 591 16.14 19.64 -1.25
CA VAL A 591 15.30 18.43 -1.16
C VAL A 591 16.16 17.21 -0.88
N GLY A 592 17.29 17.07 -1.56
CA GLY A 592 18.24 15.99 -1.37
C GLY A 592 18.75 15.90 0.07
N ASP A 593 19.02 17.05 0.69
CA ASP A 593 19.54 17.09 2.05
C ASP A 593 18.46 16.84 3.11
N VAL A 594 17.24 17.36 2.90
CA VAL A 594 16.11 17.17 3.84
C VAL A 594 15.57 15.73 3.82
N PHE A 595 15.53 15.11 2.64
CA PHE A 595 14.99 13.76 2.45
C PHE A 595 16.07 12.68 2.39
N TYR A 596 17.33 13.04 2.63
CA TYR A 596 18.49 12.14 2.60
C TYR A 596 18.61 11.35 1.29
N LEU A 597 18.38 12.02 0.16
CA LEU A 597 18.40 11.39 -1.16
C LEU A 597 19.83 11.07 -1.61
N SER A 598 20.01 9.86 -2.12
CA SER A 598 21.18 9.44 -2.88
C SER A 598 21.32 10.25 -4.18
N GLN A 599 22.52 10.21 -4.77
CA GLN A 599 22.77 10.86 -6.06
C GLN A 599 21.88 10.28 -7.19
N GLY A 600 21.60 8.98 -7.15
CA GLY A 600 20.70 8.32 -8.11
C GLY A 600 19.26 8.83 -7.98
N GLU A 601 18.74 8.94 -6.77
CA GLU A 601 17.40 9.49 -6.49
C GLU A 601 17.30 10.97 -6.90
N ARG A 602 18.34 11.77 -6.65
CA ARG A 602 18.39 13.17 -7.12
C ARG A 602 18.29 13.24 -8.65
N GLN A 603 19.07 12.41 -9.35
CA GLN A 603 19.06 12.36 -10.81
C GLN A 603 17.71 11.89 -11.37
N LEU A 604 17.07 10.92 -10.70
CA LEU A 604 15.73 10.45 -11.05
C LEU A 604 14.71 11.59 -10.96
N LEU A 605 14.69 12.37 -9.88
CA LEU A 605 13.75 13.49 -9.73
C LEU A 605 13.99 14.63 -10.73
N LEU A 606 15.23 14.85 -11.17
CA LEU A 606 15.54 15.82 -12.22
C LEU A 606 15.09 15.35 -13.61
N GLY A 607 15.25 14.05 -13.89
CA GLY A 607 14.88 13.41 -15.15
C GLY A 607 13.40 13.01 -15.27
N ALA A 608 12.66 12.99 -14.15
CA ALA A 608 11.29 12.49 -14.09
C ALA A 608 10.34 13.16 -15.10
N ASN A 609 9.49 12.34 -15.73
CA ASN A 609 8.35 12.79 -16.51
C ASN A 609 7.15 13.14 -15.62
N ILE A 610 6.06 13.56 -16.25
CA ILE A 610 4.80 13.84 -15.55
C ILE A 610 4.26 12.54 -14.97
N GLY A 611 3.96 12.53 -13.66
CA GLY A 611 3.48 11.35 -12.95
C GLY A 611 4.57 10.39 -12.47
N GLU A 612 5.85 10.71 -12.71
CA GLU A 612 7.00 9.97 -12.18
C GLU A 612 7.62 10.68 -10.97
N GLY A 613 8.15 9.89 -10.04
CA GLY A 613 8.81 10.41 -8.86
C GLY A 613 9.34 9.32 -7.94
N ILE A 614 9.52 9.69 -6.67
CA ILE A 614 9.93 8.79 -5.59
C ILE A 614 8.85 8.83 -4.51
N PHE A 615 8.40 7.64 -4.13
CA PHE A 615 7.43 7.42 -3.08
C PHE A 615 8.13 6.88 -1.84
N PHE A 616 7.86 7.50 -0.70
CA PHE A 616 8.42 7.16 0.60
C PHE A 616 7.30 6.60 1.46
N ALA A 617 7.53 5.42 2.04
CA ALA A 617 6.67 4.87 3.07
C ALA A 617 7.53 4.37 4.23
N GLY A 618 7.52 5.13 5.32
CA GLY A 618 8.44 4.93 6.44
C GLY A 618 9.88 5.14 5.99
N ASN A 619 10.67 4.08 6.03
CA ASN A 619 12.09 4.07 5.63
C ASN A 619 12.31 3.57 4.20
N HIS A 620 11.25 3.12 3.52
CA HIS A 620 11.36 2.58 2.16
C HIS A 620 11.20 3.69 1.14
N HIS A 621 12.12 3.75 0.19
CA HIS A 621 12.08 4.66 -0.95
C HIS A 621 11.92 3.82 -2.21
N VAL A 622 10.86 4.06 -2.97
CA VAL A 622 10.60 3.34 -4.21
C VAL A 622 10.31 4.34 -5.33
N PRO A 623 10.90 4.19 -6.53
CA PRO A 623 10.44 4.90 -7.70
C PRO A 623 8.96 4.61 -7.94
N ILE A 624 8.20 5.62 -8.36
CA ILE A 624 6.77 5.50 -8.61
C ILE A 624 6.42 6.08 -9.96
N TYR A 625 5.57 5.37 -10.69
CA TYR A 625 4.82 5.86 -11.84
C TYR A 625 3.32 5.81 -11.54
N ILE A 626 2.68 6.98 -11.59
CA ILE A 626 1.27 7.15 -11.24
C ILE A 626 0.39 6.69 -12.40
N VAL A 627 -0.44 5.68 -12.14
CA VAL A 627 -1.34 5.08 -13.13
C VAL A 627 -2.79 5.12 -12.69
N SER A 628 -3.69 5.31 -13.64
CA SER A 628 -5.13 5.32 -13.43
C SER A 628 -5.86 4.50 -14.50
N SER A 629 -7.06 4.02 -14.18
CA SER A 629 -7.96 3.47 -15.19
C SER A 629 -8.46 4.57 -16.15
N PRO A 630 -8.99 4.20 -17.33
CA PRO A 630 -9.64 5.15 -18.24
C PRO A 630 -10.80 5.92 -17.61
N GLU A 631 -11.54 5.30 -16.70
CA GLU A 631 -12.67 5.89 -15.98
C GLU A 631 -12.19 6.93 -14.96
N GLU A 632 -11.18 6.57 -14.16
CA GLU A 632 -10.54 7.48 -13.21
C GLU A 632 -9.97 8.70 -13.94
N HIS A 633 -9.26 8.47 -15.06
CA HIS A 633 -8.66 9.53 -15.87
C HIS A 633 -9.68 10.59 -16.33
N LYS A 634 -10.87 10.16 -16.78
CA LYS A 634 -11.95 11.07 -17.21
C LYS A 634 -12.49 11.96 -16.10
N LEU A 635 -12.36 11.53 -14.85
CA LEU A 635 -12.84 12.27 -13.68
C LEU A 635 -11.79 13.26 -13.15
N ILE A 636 -10.51 12.89 -13.20
CA ILE A 636 -9.44 13.63 -12.53
C ILE A 636 -8.60 14.52 -13.45
N SER A 637 -8.61 14.29 -14.78
CA SER A 637 -7.77 15.06 -15.71
C SER A 637 -8.15 16.54 -15.70
N THR A 638 -7.14 17.39 -15.52
CA THR A 638 -7.24 18.86 -15.58
C THR A 638 -6.69 19.44 -16.87
N LYS A 639 -6.21 18.61 -17.80
CA LYS A 639 -5.63 19.12 -19.05
C LYS A 639 -6.71 19.86 -19.85
N PRO A 640 -6.45 21.11 -20.30
CA PRO A 640 -7.43 21.87 -21.07
C PRO A 640 -7.94 21.12 -22.30
N SER A 641 -7.09 20.34 -22.98
CA SER A 641 -7.45 19.49 -24.10
C SER A 641 -8.49 18.42 -23.74
N ASP A 642 -8.33 17.80 -22.58
CA ASP A 642 -9.18 16.70 -22.11
C ASP A 642 -10.52 17.26 -21.63
N ILE A 643 -10.50 18.42 -20.95
CA ILE A 643 -11.71 19.17 -20.56
C ILE A 643 -12.50 19.60 -21.81
N MET A 644 -11.83 20.11 -22.85
CA MET A 644 -12.49 20.49 -24.11
C MET A 644 -13.11 19.28 -24.81
N ARG A 645 -12.42 18.13 -24.82
CA ARG A 645 -12.95 16.89 -25.40
C ARG A 645 -14.18 16.41 -24.62
N LYS A 646 -14.13 16.45 -23.28
CA LYS A 646 -15.24 16.12 -22.39
C LYS A 646 -16.45 17.01 -22.63
N LYS A 647 -16.26 18.34 -22.69
CA LYS A 647 -17.35 19.29 -23.04
C LYS A 647 -17.97 18.99 -24.41
N ALA A 648 -17.16 18.65 -25.41
CA ALA A 648 -17.66 18.31 -26.74
C ALA A 648 -18.42 16.97 -26.76
N GLU A 649 -18.02 15.99 -25.95
CA GLU A 649 -18.73 14.72 -25.75
C GLU A 649 -20.05 14.93 -24.99
N ASP A 650 -20.02 15.70 -23.89
CA ASP A 650 -21.20 16.05 -23.09
C ASP A 650 -22.22 16.85 -23.92
N GLU A 651 -21.77 17.80 -24.76
CA GLU A 651 -22.64 18.53 -25.68
C GLU A 651 -23.27 17.62 -26.76
N LYS A 652 -22.56 16.58 -27.21
CA LYS A 652 -23.11 15.59 -28.14
C LYS A 652 -24.15 14.71 -27.45
N ILE A 653 -23.89 14.28 -26.22
CA ILE A 653 -24.83 13.48 -25.41
C ILE A 653 -26.08 14.33 -25.11
N ALA A 654 -25.92 15.56 -24.63
CA ALA A 654 -27.02 16.47 -24.36
C ALA A 654 -27.85 16.79 -25.63
N LYS A 655 -27.21 16.95 -26.80
CA LYS A 655 -27.93 17.09 -28.08
C LYS A 655 -28.68 15.81 -28.46
N HIS A 656 -28.11 14.64 -28.19
CA HIS A 656 -28.74 13.35 -28.47
C HIS A 656 -29.94 13.09 -27.55
N GLU A 657 -29.78 13.36 -26.25
CA GLU A 657 -30.86 13.28 -25.25
C GLU A 657 -31.97 14.29 -25.53
N LYS A 658 -31.62 15.53 -25.89
CA LYS A 658 -32.62 16.54 -26.28
C LYS A 658 -33.36 16.14 -27.56
N ALA A 659 -32.67 15.54 -28.54
CA ALA A 659 -33.30 15.00 -29.75
C ALA A 659 -34.16 13.74 -29.48
N MET A 660 -33.87 12.98 -28.42
CA MET A 660 -34.70 11.88 -27.93
C MET A 660 -35.94 12.41 -27.18
N LEU A 661 -35.78 13.45 -26.35
CA LEU A 661 -36.86 14.10 -25.61
C LEU A 661 -37.84 14.82 -26.55
N ASP A 662 -37.33 15.50 -27.59
CA ASP A 662 -38.14 16.16 -28.63
C ASP A 662 -38.88 15.15 -29.54
N LYS A 663 -38.45 13.88 -29.53
CA LYS A 663 -39.12 12.76 -30.22
C LYS A 663 -40.02 11.94 -29.30
N ALA A 664 -40.09 12.24 -28.00
CA ALA A 664 -40.99 11.57 -27.09
C ALA A 664 -42.45 11.95 -27.46
N PRO A 665 -43.37 10.99 -27.61
CA PRO A 665 -44.74 11.29 -27.97
C PRO A 665 -45.39 12.14 -26.87
N VAL A 666 -46.02 13.24 -27.30
CA VAL A 666 -46.84 14.13 -26.45
C VAL A 666 -47.87 13.28 -25.68
N PRO A 667 -48.09 13.53 -24.38
CA PRO A 667 -49.11 12.79 -23.63
C PRO A 667 -50.46 12.91 -24.34
N ILE A 668 -51.09 11.76 -24.55
CA ILE A 668 -52.38 11.61 -25.23
C ILE A 668 -53.39 12.54 -24.53
N LYS A 669 -53.90 13.54 -25.26
CA LYS A 669 -55.09 14.29 -24.84
C LYS A 669 -56.22 13.29 -24.64
N GLU A 670 -56.80 13.24 -23.45
CA GLU A 670 -58.05 12.54 -23.19
C GLU A 670 -59.10 12.98 -24.21
N THR A 671 -59.51 12.07 -25.09
CA THR A 671 -60.66 12.25 -25.97
C THR A 671 -61.94 12.03 -25.18
N PRO A 672 -62.95 12.90 -25.31
CA PRO A 672 -64.22 12.79 -24.58
C PRO A 672 -65.02 11.56 -25.06
N PRO A 673 -65.92 11.01 -24.21
CA PRO A 673 -66.67 9.81 -24.56
C PRO A 673 -67.60 10.09 -25.74
N PRO A 674 -67.82 9.12 -26.64
CA PRO A 674 -68.61 9.35 -27.85
C PRO A 674 -70.08 9.59 -27.51
N ALA A 675 -70.62 10.66 -28.10
CA ALA A 675 -72.05 10.97 -28.08
C ALA A 675 -72.83 9.91 -28.88
N LYS A 676 -73.96 9.49 -28.31
CA LYS A 676 -74.93 8.58 -28.92
C LYS A 676 -75.64 9.27 -30.08
N GLU A 677 -75.59 8.69 -31.28
CA GLU A 677 -76.59 8.96 -32.31
C GLU A 677 -77.19 7.68 -32.93
N VAL A 678 -78.47 7.51 -32.59
CA VAL A 678 -79.61 7.14 -33.45
C VAL A 678 -79.51 5.88 -34.30
N PHE A 679 -80.05 4.77 -33.76
CA PHE A 679 -80.73 3.76 -34.57
C PHE A 679 -82.25 3.98 -34.43
N GLN A 680 -82.90 4.40 -35.51
CA GLN A 680 -84.36 4.30 -35.69
C GLN A 680 -84.67 2.99 -36.42
N ASN A 681 -85.38 2.07 -35.76
CA ASN A 681 -86.72 1.61 -36.20
C ASN A 681 -87.27 0.49 -35.29
N ILE A 682 -88.52 0.71 -34.89
CA ILE A 682 -89.51 -0.06 -34.09
C ILE A 682 -90.02 -1.25 -34.98
N PRO A 683 -90.73 -2.34 -34.54
CA PRO A 683 -91.64 -2.53 -33.38
C PRO A 683 -91.50 -3.92 -32.67
N ASN A 684 -92.21 -4.37 -31.62
CA ASN A 684 -93.34 -3.90 -30.83
C ASN A 684 -93.45 -4.76 -29.53
N ALA A 685 -94.10 -4.19 -28.51
CA ALA A 685 -95.06 -4.82 -27.59
C ALA A 685 -94.64 -5.81 -26.46
N ASN A 686 -94.87 -5.32 -25.24
CA ASN A 686 -95.63 -5.95 -24.14
C ASN A 686 -94.95 -6.88 -23.10
N ASP A 687 -94.66 -6.24 -21.95
CA ASP A 687 -95.24 -6.55 -20.61
C ASP A 687 -94.76 -7.80 -19.82
N PRO A 688 -94.96 -7.86 -18.48
CA PRO A 688 -93.90 -8.15 -17.51
C PRO A 688 -94.27 -9.30 -16.55
N THR A 689 -93.30 -9.90 -15.86
CA THR A 689 -93.60 -10.68 -14.64
C THR A 689 -92.44 -10.66 -13.63
N VAL A 690 -92.72 -10.01 -12.51
CA VAL A 690 -92.22 -10.15 -11.11
C VAL A 690 -92.27 -11.63 -10.64
N PRO A 691 -91.62 -12.13 -9.54
CA PRO A 691 -91.02 -11.45 -8.37
C PRO A 691 -89.59 -11.87 -7.92
N GLY A 692 -89.04 -11.10 -6.97
CA GLY A 692 -87.87 -11.45 -6.12
C GLY A 692 -88.16 -12.54 -5.07
N PRO A 693 -87.41 -12.68 -3.93
CA PRO A 693 -86.46 -11.72 -3.33
C PRO A 693 -85.11 -12.33 -2.86
N LEU A 694 -84.14 -11.49 -2.47
CA LEU A 694 -83.58 -11.42 -1.10
C LEU A 694 -82.43 -10.40 -0.97
N LEU A 695 -82.60 -9.54 0.05
CA LEU A 695 -81.63 -8.61 0.66
C LEU A 695 -80.46 -9.38 1.34
N ASN A 696 -79.25 -8.85 1.60
CA ASN A 696 -78.87 -7.75 2.51
C ASN A 696 -77.32 -7.50 2.35
N ILE A 697 -76.82 -6.27 2.12
CA ILE A 697 -76.29 -5.27 3.10
C ILE A 697 -74.75 -5.33 3.37
N SER A 698 -74.08 -4.21 2.99
CA SER A 698 -72.90 -3.49 3.56
C SER A 698 -71.56 -4.22 3.81
N ALA A 699 -70.38 -3.58 3.85
CA ALA A 699 -69.82 -2.29 3.44
C ALA A 699 -68.30 -2.34 3.80
N ASP A 700 -67.49 -1.62 3.01
CA ASP A 700 -66.26 -0.88 3.34
C ASP A 700 -65.07 -1.52 4.10
N ALA A 701 -63.89 -1.47 3.45
CA ALA A 701 -62.69 -0.69 3.84
C ALA A 701 -61.42 -1.34 3.21
N VAL A 702 -60.85 -0.80 2.11
CA VAL A 702 -59.85 0.31 2.02
C VAL A 702 -58.39 -0.20 1.97
N THR A 703 -57.74 0.11 0.84
CA THR A 703 -56.28 0.22 0.52
C THR A 703 -55.42 -1.05 0.64
N GLU A 704 -54.55 -1.44 -0.30
CA GLU A 704 -53.54 -0.65 -0.99
C GLU A 704 -53.03 -1.43 -2.24
N THR A 705 -52.68 -0.68 -3.29
CA THR A 705 -52.26 -1.16 -4.61
C THR A 705 -50.86 -1.77 -4.64
N ARG A 706 -50.75 -2.96 -5.27
CA ARG A 706 -49.51 -3.69 -5.56
C ARG A 706 -48.64 -2.96 -6.59
N GLY A 707 -47.43 -2.59 -6.20
CA GLY A 707 -46.29 -2.28 -7.06
C GLY A 707 -45.48 -3.53 -7.42
N ILE A 708 -44.84 -3.47 -8.57
CA ILE A 708 -44.04 -4.50 -9.27
C ILE A 708 -42.77 -4.87 -8.46
N PRO A 709 -42.34 -6.14 -8.40
CA PRO A 709 -41.13 -6.53 -7.67
C PRO A 709 -39.85 -6.32 -8.50
N PRO A 710 -38.71 -5.92 -7.90
CA PRO A 710 -37.40 -5.92 -8.57
C PRO A 710 -36.75 -7.31 -8.52
N ALA A 711 -35.95 -7.59 -9.55
CA ALA A 711 -35.23 -8.84 -9.80
C ALA A 711 -34.12 -9.13 -8.76
N GLN A 712 -34.00 -10.40 -8.36
CA GLN A 712 -32.94 -10.93 -7.49
C GLN A 712 -31.68 -11.31 -8.30
N PRO A 713 -30.46 -11.13 -7.75
CA PRO A 713 -29.24 -11.82 -8.20
C PRO A 713 -29.14 -13.25 -7.59
N PRO A 714 -28.35 -14.16 -8.18
CA PRO A 714 -28.31 -15.56 -7.77
C PRO A 714 -27.46 -15.81 -6.51
N ASP A 715 -28.03 -16.58 -5.57
CA ASP A 715 -27.41 -17.13 -4.35
C ASP A 715 -26.53 -18.36 -4.68
N ILE A 716 -25.23 -18.31 -4.33
CA ILE A 716 -24.44 -19.49 -3.94
C ILE A 716 -23.43 -19.04 -2.87
N PHE A 717 -23.69 -19.37 -1.60
CA PHE A 717 -22.76 -19.77 -0.53
C PHE A 717 -23.41 -19.54 0.85
N ASP A 718 -24.19 -20.52 1.30
CA ASP A 718 -24.65 -20.65 2.69
C ASP A 718 -24.03 -21.92 3.28
N ARG A 719 -22.98 -21.76 4.09
CA ARG A 719 -22.58 -22.71 5.15
C ARG A 719 -22.12 -21.91 6.36
N LYS A 720 -23.08 -21.55 7.21
CA LYS A 720 -22.84 -21.16 8.59
C LYS A 720 -22.15 -22.31 9.33
N VAL A 721 -20.91 -22.07 9.79
CA VAL A 721 -20.29 -22.83 10.87
C VAL A 721 -20.71 -22.16 12.17
N ASP A 722 -21.39 -22.94 13.01
CA ASP A 722 -21.87 -22.55 14.33
C ASP A 722 -20.68 -22.51 15.32
N LEU A 723 -20.22 -21.32 15.69
CA LEU A 723 -19.23 -21.12 16.75
C LEU A 723 -19.95 -20.58 17.99
N GLN A 724 -20.40 -21.49 18.85
CA GLN A 724 -20.80 -21.12 20.21
C GLN A 724 -19.56 -20.79 21.06
N PRO A 725 -19.56 -19.66 21.81
CA PRO A 725 -18.56 -19.41 22.83
C PRO A 725 -18.84 -20.27 24.05
N LYS A 726 -17.93 -21.21 24.36
CA LYS A 726 -17.91 -21.88 25.67
C LYS A 726 -17.30 -20.95 26.71
N ASN A 727 -18.03 -20.79 27.81
CA ASN A 727 -17.66 -20.18 29.08
C ASN A 727 -16.18 -20.34 29.45
N VAL A 728 -15.52 -19.21 29.72
CA VAL A 728 -14.41 -19.13 30.68
C VAL A 728 -14.60 -17.87 31.51
N GLU A 729 -15.50 -17.96 32.50
CA GLU A 729 -15.37 -17.15 33.71
C GLU A 729 -14.36 -17.84 34.63
N GLY A 730 -13.41 -17.07 35.15
CA GLY A 730 -12.56 -17.50 36.26
C GLY A 730 -11.06 -17.36 35.99
N ILE A 731 -10.54 -16.15 36.23
CA ILE A 731 -9.42 -15.86 37.16
C ILE A 731 -8.98 -14.42 36.83
N ILE A 732 -9.49 -13.50 37.64
CA ILE A 732 -8.95 -12.16 37.85
C ILE A 732 -7.97 -12.24 39.02
N ASP A 733 -6.97 -11.35 38.99
CA ASP A 733 -5.96 -11.03 40.01
C ASP A 733 -4.65 -11.83 39.97
N GLN A 734 -3.57 -11.20 39.46
CA GLN A 734 -2.48 -10.64 40.27
C GLN A 734 -1.24 -10.23 39.42
N ILE A 735 -0.74 -8.99 39.64
CA ILE A 735 0.69 -8.54 39.61
C ILE A 735 1.28 -8.01 38.26
N PRO A 736 2.12 -6.94 38.22
CA PRO A 736 1.66 -5.55 38.03
C PRO A 736 2.41 -4.79 36.90
N VAL A 737 1.94 -3.57 36.66
CA VAL A 737 2.64 -2.51 35.93
C VAL A 737 3.97 -2.17 36.61
N ASN A 738 5.09 -2.18 35.88
CA ASN A 738 6.25 -1.37 36.24
C ASN A 738 7.08 -0.90 35.04
N GLN A 739 7.08 0.42 34.92
CA GLN A 739 8.06 1.37 34.39
C GLN A 739 9.42 0.86 33.84
N ALA A 740 9.68 1.31 32.61
CA ALA A 740 10.91 1.93 32.10
C ALA A 740 12.28 1.25 32.28
N LYS A 741 12.88 0.87 31.14
CA LYS A 741 14.12 1.48 30.64
C LYS A 741 14.26 1.29 29.14
#